data_AF-A0A9P1IRV0-F1
#
_entry.id   AF-A0A9P1IRV0-F1
#
_cell.length_a   1.000
_cell.length_b   1.000
_cell.length_c   1.000
_cell.angle_alpha   90.00
_cell.angle_beta   90.00
_cell.angle_gamma   90.00
#
_symmetry.space_group_name_H-M   'P 1'
#
loop_
_entity.id
_entity.type
_entity.pdbx_description
1 polymer ?
#
loop_
_entity_poly.entity_id
_entity_poly.type
_entity_poly.pdbx_seq_one_letter_code
_entity_poly.pdbx_strand_id
1 'polypeptide(L)'
;MRNVPIIDYISTLDKIDDSDCLPSLELNVLVKAHEILGEAKKCCQNENFEFLFFIISRFREIVNNIPLLEKLFEKEYNWIWQNLNDEISQILNCLFGKYSKKRKCAEDHGTKGNCKADMKIASKILRVILVQPLPLYDDKERLGHDVVELINSKFEFLLEIKPEKQKIVESFEKILKESSFQDEESIRQEFENIKVVEESEIQALVWYSLALNSYRTSNHEDCKKYSQLYLTSIDSTYDDRLRSSAWAILAHEHVRQLFQLDKNAIFNEWRWRILPFKMAISAQPNEAVIHFEVAATMYQLASQLIRFVRQLPLDDLRRKRIKDGSILREYSRYHFDKCLQLAQPSLDGTPAEFNWLCYFFIGKLAGKQNDDIVKVVEYFYEAACGCQLAGFYYPVKINSKKQTNFEPLEVHYQAHSAVWKYLDRNDNPPLNTLLQLESYLKVFANGHKVVKYSNSLFDTPPELYLTVSELVENVAGSEIEKEEERVCQEILTKLEVIEKLKTMCQSAFLLICERFPHIKSHYRLAEWYLENGKFELASEQILKNVFKRKKRDDGVFDNIIEISCNDINRAGSFCFHVERCLRVAIYITTKMLDVHNLASILISLISTIALDDDQFIEPRSNVKLIRSVLESIETVCLTVRPRSSRNTPSPPPQEISQDSSKNEPTKVIHVTPAMIRNELWRIWNAFLKRDKKSENEKLLAFAEKRISALITKIYGSIQILRTKVLQKESTSNNSAENLPRKTKNVLKRKAQANALDVIQPFLKKTALSSIPSTSAQIAQDDDDIQCLDPPVVTVNQQLAHTWNTIMQQLYSKK
;
A
#
# COMPACT_ATOMS: atom_id res chain seq x y z
N MET A 1 -12.50 60.67 19.92
CA MET A 1 -12.19 59.87 18.72
C MET A 1 -13.51 59.45 18.10
N ARG A 2 -13.73 59.66 16.81
CA ARG A 2 -14.99 59.26 16.15
C ARG A 2 -15.07 57.72 16.17
N ASN A 3 -16.20 57.15 16.61
CA ASN A 3 -16.47 55.71 16.58
C ASN A 3 -16.53 55.24 15.11
N VAL A 4 -15.39 54.96 14.53
CA VAL A 4 -15.31 54.20 13.28
C VAL A 4 -15.44 52.73 13.66
N PRO A 5 -16.37 51.97 13.06
CA PRO A 5 -16.45 50.52 13.26
C PRO A 5 -15.08 49.87 13.02
N ILE A 6 -14.67 48.94 13.89
CA ILE A 6 -13.33 48.31 13.86
C ILE A 6 -13.00 47.71 12.47
N ILE A 7 -14.00 47.15 11.80
CA ILE A 7 -13.88 46.57 10.45
C ILE A 7 -13.57 47.64 9.40
N ASP A 8 -14.19 48.82 9.52
CA ASP A 8 -13.95 49.94 8.61
C ASP A 8 -12.53 50.49 8.80
N TYR A 9 -12.03 50.52 10.04
CA TYR A 9 -10.64 50.89 10.32
C TYR A 9 -9.65 49.90 9.71
N ILE A 10 -9.84 48.59 9.88
CA ILE A 10 -8.97 47.56 9.27
C ILE A 10 -8.92 47.72 7.74
N SER A 11 -10.05 48.04 7.13
CA SER A 11 -10.15 48.23 5.68
C SER A 11 -9.38 49.46 5.16
N THR A 12 -8.97 50.38 6.05
CA THR A 12 -8.16 51.54 5.70
C THR A 12 -6.64 51.32 5.84
N LEU A 13 -6.22 50.19 6.41
CA LEU A 13 -4.81 49.90 6.68
C LEU A 13 -4.10 49.30 5.47
N ASP A 14 -2.86 49.72 5.22
CA ASP A 14 -1.98 49.13 4.20
C ASP A 14 -0.84 48.36 4.85
N LYS A 15 -0.55 47.15 4.36
CA LYS A 15 0.48 46.27 4.96
C LYS A 15 1.89 46.87 4.93
N ILE A 16 2.20 47.71 3.93
CA ILE A 16 3.53 48.30 3.76
C ILE A 16 3.68 49.52 4.67
N ASP A 17 2.66 50.37 4.73
CA ASP A 17 2.72 51.62 5.49
C ASP A 17 2.36 51.43 6.98
N ASP A 18 1.51 50.45 7.30
CA ASP A 18 0.95 50.20 8.64
C ASP A 18 1.36 48.83 9.23
N SER A 19 2.56 48.33 8.90
CA SER A 19 2.99 46.95 9.17
C SER A 19 2.82 46.47 10.62
N ASP A 20 2.89 47.38 11.58
CA ASP A 20 2.89 47.09 13.02
C ASP A 20 1.54 47.43 13.69
N CYS A 21 0.52 47.78 12.90
CA CYS A 21 -0.81 48.10 13.43
C CYS A 21 -1.56 46.87 13.97
N LEU A 22 -2.41 47.13 14.96
CA LEU A 22 -3.35 46.20 15.56
C LEU A 22 -4.77 46.44 15.05
N PRO A 23 -5.72 45.51 15.34
CA PRO A 23 -7.10 45.62 14.87
C PRO A 23 -7.84 46.90 15.26
N SER A 24 -7.37 47.65 16.27
CA SER A 24 -7.97 48.93 16.66
C SER A 24 -6.94 49.94 17.15
N LEU A 25 -7.27 51.24 17.05
CA LEU A 25 -6.42 52.33 17.55
C LEU A 25 -6.21 52.27 19.07
N GLU A 26 -7.23 51.83 19.82
CA GLU A 26 -7.13 51.65 21.27
C GLU A 26 -6.09 50.57 21.63
N LEU A 27 -6.06 49.47 20.87
CA LEU A 27 -5.04 48.42 21.06
C LEU A 27 -3.64 48.93 20.71
N ASN A 28 -3.49 49.70 19.63
CA ASN A 28 -2.21 50.32 19.27
C ASN A 28 -1.67 51.18 20.42
N VAL A 29 -2.52 51.99 21.06
CA VAL A 29 -2.13 52.81 22.22
C VAL A 29 -1.70 51.93 23.39
N LEU A 30 -2.43 50.86 23.68
CA LEU A 30 -2.12 49.96 24.80
C LEU A 30 -0.82 49.18 24.60
N VAL A 31 -0.55 48.71 23.39
CA VAL A 31 0.69 48.00 23.07
C VAL A 31 1.88 48.95 23.07
N LYS A 32 1.74 50.16 22.52
CA LYS A 32 2.78 51.18 22.64
C LYS A 32 3.06 51.55 24.11
N ALA A 33 2.03 51.60 24.95
CA ALA A 33 2.20 51.80 26.38
C ALA A 33 2.93 50.60 27.05
N HIS A 34 2.63 49.37 26.62
CA HIS A 34 3.35 48.19 27.09
C HIS A 34 4.83 48.21 26.71
N GLU A 35 5.17 48.58 25.47
CA GLU A 35 6.56 48.74 25.01
C GLU A 35 7.33 49.76 25.86
N ILE A 36 6.78 50.97 26.04
CA ILE A 36 7.43 52.03 26.83
C ILE A 36 7.64 51.58 28.29
N LEU A 37 6.64 50.91 28.87
CA LEU A 37 6.78 50.34 30.22
C LEU A 37 7.81 49.20 30.25
N GLY A 38 7.92 48.43 29.17
CA GLY A 38 8.90 47.37 28.98
C GLY A 38 10.34 47.89 28.92
N GLU A 39 10.61 48.93 28.14
CA GLU A 39 11.90 49.64 28.08
C GLU A 39 12.33 50.13 29.47
N ALA A 40 11.37 50.66 30.24
CA ALA A 40 11.59 51.11 31.60
C ALA A 40 11.70 49.97 32.64
N LYS A 41 11.50 48.70 32.23
CA LYS A 41 11.43 47.50 33.07
C LYS A 41 10.32 47.56 34.14
N LYS A 42 9.21 48.21 33.80
CA LYS A 42 8.05 48.48 34.68
C LYS A 42 6.75 47.81 34.26
N CYS A 43 6.70 47.11 33.14
CA CYS A 43 5.46 46.48 32.63
C CYS A 43 4.82 45.48 33.61
N CYS A 44 5.58 44.94 34.56
CA CYS A 44 5.11 44.03 35.62
C CYS A 44 5.06 44.64 37.03
N GLN A 45 5.18 45.97 37.18
CA GLN A 45 5.23 46.62 38.50
C GLN A 45 3.86 46.83 39.15
N ASN A 46 2.78 46.82 38.36
CA ASN A 46 1.42 46.97 38.89
C ASN A 46 1.04 45.78 39.77
N GLU A 47 0.28 46.04 40.82
CA GLU A 47 -0.27 44.99 41.67
C GLU A 47 -1.05 43.98 40.82
N ASN A 48 -0.79 42.68 41.04
CA ASN A 48 -1.44 41.57 40.33
C ASN A 48 -1.40 41.62 38.79
N PHE A 49 -0.47 42.36 38.18
CA PHE A 49 -0.33 42.48 36.72
C PHE A 49 -1.59 43.04 36.02
N GLU A 50 -2.37 43.89 36.70
CA GLU A 50 -3.66 44.39 36.23
C GLU A 50 -3.62 45.01 34.82
N PHE A 51 -2.57 45.77 34.51
CA PHE A 51 -2.41 46.39 33.19
C PHE A 51 -2.32 45.34 32.06
N LEU A 52 -1.50 44.32 32.24
CA LEU A 52 -1.34 43.24 31.24
C LEU A 52 -2.65 42.44 31.09
N PHE A 53 -3.35 42.17 32.19
CA PHE A 53 -4.65 41.52 32.13
C PHE A 53 -5.75 42.40 31.52
N PHE A 54 -5.63 43.72 31.62
CA PHE A 54 -6.52 44.65 30.93
C PHE A 54 -6.33 44.55 29.41
N ILE A 55 -5.08 44.49 28.92
CA ILE A 55 -4.79 44.26 27.49
C ILE A 55 -5.37 42.91 27.04
N ILE A 56 -5.12 41.83 27.78
CA ILE A 56 -5.69 40.50 27.49
C ILE A 56 -7.23 40.55 27.43
N SER A 57 -7.85 41.32 28.32
CA SER A 57 -9.31 41.48 28.32
C SER A 57 -9.82 42.22 27.08
N ARG A 58 -9.06 43.19 26.55
CA ARG A 58 -9.36 43.83 25.26
C ARG A 58 -9.18 42.86 24.09
N PHE A 59 -8.14 42.04 24.08
CA PHE A 59 -7.98 41.00 23.07
C PHE A 59 -9.12 39.99 23.08
N ARG A 60 -9.63 39.65 24.26
CA ARG A 60 -10.81 38.78 24.39
C ARG A 60 -12.05 39.36 23.69
N GLU A 61 -12.23 40.67 23.70
CA GLU A 61 -13.35 41.32 22.98
C GLU A 61 -13.22 41.18 21.47
N ILE A 62 -12.00 41.21 20.94
CA ILE A 62 -11.71 40.94 19.52
C ILE A 62 -12.01 39.47 19.19
N VAL A 63 -11.51 38.54 20.00
CA VAL A 63 -11.68 37.09 19.79
C VAL A 63 -13.15 36.66 19.90
N ASN A 64 -13.95 37.29 20.74
CA ASN A 64 -15.38 36.97 20.83
C ASN A 64 -16.21 37.56 19.67
N ASN A 65 -15.63 38.45 18.85
CA ASN A 65 -16.32 39.08 17.74
C ASN A 65 -16.09 38.29 16.45
N ILE A 66 -16.99 37.34 16.17
CA ILE A 66 -16.87 36.40 15.03
C ILE A 66 -16.70 37.13 13.68
N PRO A 67 -17.54 38.12 13.30
CA PRO A 67 -17.35 38.85 12.04
C PRO A 67 -15.98 39.52 11.89
N LEU A 68 -15.41 39.99 13.00
CA LEU A 68 -14.09 40.61 13.02
C LEU A 68 -12.98 39.57 12.85
N LEU A 69 -13.10 38.40 13.49
CA LEU A 69 -12.14 37.30 13.31
C LEU A 69 -12.14 36.78 11.87
N GLU A 70 -13.31 36.60 11.26
CA GLU A 70 -13.42 36.21 9.85
C GLU A 70 -12.67 37.18 8.95
N LYS A 71 -12.82 38.49 9.20
CA LYS A 71 -12.09 39.53 8.47
C LYS A 71 -10.58 39.45 8.67
N LEU A 72 -10.12 39.18 9.90
CA LEU A 72 -8.69 39.06 10.23
C LEU A 72 -8.05 37.79 9.64
N PHE A 73 -8.82 36.71 9.42
CA PHE A 73 -8.34 35.49 8.79
C PHE A 73 -8.28 35.56 7.25
N GLU A 74 -8.84 36.60 6.63
CA GLU A 74 -8.64 36.85 5.21
C GLU A 74 -7.13 37.03 4.90
N LYS A 75 -6.67 36.46 3.77
CA LYS A 75 -5.25 36.50 3.37
C LYS A 75 -4.65 37.91 3.35
N GLU A 76 -5.47 38.92 3.05
CA GLU A 76 -5.08 40.32 2.98
C GLU A 76 -4.75 40.91 4.36
N TYR A 77 -5.44 40.46 5.42
CA TYR A 77 -5.35 41.02 6.78
C TYR A 77 -4.72 40.08 7.82
N ASN A 78 -4.36 38.84 7.43
CA ASN A 78 -3.73 37.85 8.32
C ASN A 78 -2.45 38.35 9.02
N TRP A 79 -1.77 39.36 8.46
CA TRP A 79 -0.61 39.99 9.13
C TRP A 79 -1.02 40.75 10.41
N ILE A 80 -2.21 41.34 10.47
CA ILE A 80 -2.75 41.99 11.67
C ILE A 80 -3.01 40.93 12.77
N TRP A 81 -3.53 39.76 12.38
CA TRP A 81 -3.70 38.62 13.28
C TRP A 81 -2.36 38.12 13.82
N GLN A 82 -1.30 38.12 13.00
CA GLN A 82 0.06 37.78 13.44
C GLN A 82 0.59 38.79 14.46
N ASN A 83 0.43 40.09 14.22
CA ASN A 83 0.81 41.14 15.17
C ASN A 83 0.15 40.94 16.54
N LEU A 84 -1.15 40.63 16.55
CA LEU A 84 -1.88 40.34 17.78
C LEU A 84 -1.33 39.10 18.51
N ASN A 85 -1.00 38.03 17.79
CA ASN A 85 -0.41 36.82 18.39
C ASN A 85 1.01 37.05 18.94
N ASP A 86 1.80 37.89 18.28
CA ASP A 86 3.15 38.23 18.73
C ASP A 86 3.09 39.08 20.01
N GLU A 87 2.14 40.01 20.10
CA GLU A 87 1.91 40.76 21.34
C GLU A 87 1.38 39.88 22.48
N ILE A 88 0.45 38.95 22.21
CA ILE A 88 0.04 37.96 23.22
C ILE A 88 1.27 37.21 23.76
N SER A 89 2.17 36.80 22.86
CA SER A 89 3.40 36.09 23.23
C SER A 89 4.34 36.95 24.07
N GLN A 90 4.45 38.24 23.75
CA GLN A 90 5.21 39.22 24.53
C GLN A 90 4.65 39.36 25.94
N ILE A 91 3.32 39.54 26.07
CA ILE A 91 2.64 39.65 27.37
C ILE A 91 2.83 38.37 28.19
N LEU A 92 2.70 37.19 27.60
CA LEU A 92 2.91 35.92 28.29
C LEU A 92 4.35 35.76 28.80
N ASN A 93 5.33 36.20 28.02
CA ASN A 93 6.72 36.21 28.45
C ASN A 93 6.94 37.21 29.61
N CYS A 94 6.30 38.38 29.59
CA CYS A 94 6.38 39.33 30.71
C CYS A 94 5.69 38.79 31.98
N LEU A 95 4.57 38.08 31.85
CA LEU A 95 3.83 37.49 32.98
C LEU A 95 4.56 36.31 33.63
N PHE A 96 5.07 35.37 32.83
CA PHE A 96 5.58 34.08 33.31
C PHE A 96 7.09 33.87 33.15
N GLY A 97 7.78 34.84 32.53
CA GLY A 97 9.14 34.68 32.02
C GLY A 97 9.17 33.73 30.82
N LYS A 98 10.39 33.27 30.49
CA LYS A 98 10.61 32.34 29.39
C LYS A 98 9.95 30.97 29.67
N TYR A 99 8.80 30.74 29.05
CA TYR A 99 8.05 29.47 29.14
C TYR A 99 8.25 28.58 27.90
N SER A 100 8.64 29.14 26.75
CA SER A 100 8.92 28.41 25.51
C SER A 100 10.40 28.50 25.11
N LYS A 101 10.90 27.43 24.46
CA LYS A 101 12.24 27.44 23.83
C LYS A 101 12.21 27.99 22.40
N LYS A 102 11.05 27.96 21.73
CA LYS A 102 10.92 28.17 20.28
C LYS A 102 10.50 29.60 19.93
N ARG A 103 9.51 30.16 20.63
CA ARG A 103 9.08 31.55 20.42
C ARG A 103 9.91 32.45 21.33
N LYS A 104 10.62 33.40 20.72
CA LYS A 104 11.29 34.46 21.47
C LYS A 104 10.28 35.59 21.68
N CYS A 105 10.36 36.26 22.81
CA CYS A 105 9.75 37.57 22.96
C CYS A 105 10.28 38.50 21.85
N ALA A 106 9.42 39.38 21.35
CA ALA A 106 9.83 40.43 20.42
C ALA A 106 10.94 41.26 21.06
N GLU A 107 10.80 41.55 22.35
CA GLU A 107 11.77 42.31 23.15
C GLU A 107 11.99 41.68 24.53
N ASP A 108 13.23 41.71 25.02
CA ASP A 108 13.52 41.33 26.40
C ASP A 108 13.36 42.55 27.32
N HIS A 109 12.18 42.67 27.95
CA HIS A 109 11.89 43.73 28.93
C HIS A 109 12.60 43.52 30.28
N GLY A 110 13.37 42.43 30.46
CA GLY A 110 14.17 42.17 31.66
C GLY A 110 13.35 41.98 32.95
N THR A 111 12.03 41.83 32.84
CA THR A 111 11.12 41.59 33.95
C THR A 111 11.10 40.12 34.32
N LYS A 112 11.31 39.81 35.61
CA LYS A 112 11.19 38.44 36.14
C LYS A 112 9.71 38.12 36.39
N GLY A 113 8.95 37.86 35.32
CA GLY A 113 7.55 37.47 35.41
C GLY A 113 7.35 36.36 36.44
N ASN A 114 6.62 36.66 37.53
CA ASN A 114 6.35 35.74 38.63
C ASN A 114 4.83 35.64 38.87
N CYS A 115 4.04 35.76 37.80
CA CYS A 115 2.60 35.58 37.88
C CYS A 115 2.29 34.14 38.31
N LYS A 116 1.64 33.98 39.46
CA LYS A 116 1.25 32.66 39.96
C LYS A 116 0.12 32.14 39.09
N ALA A 117 0.33 31.00 38.45
CA ALA A 117 -0.70 30.36 37.65
C ALA A 117 -1.79 29.77 38.54
N ASP A 118 -3.04 30.14 38.27
CA ASP A 118 -4.24 29.57 38.88
C ASP A 118 -5.33 29.38 37.80
N MET A 119 -6.45 28.74 38.17
CA MET A 119 -7.54 28.46 37.23
C MET A 119 -8.17 29.73 36.64
N LYS A 120 -8.23 30.84 37.41
CA LYS A 120 -8.82 32.10 36.93
C LYS A 120 -7.93 32.75 35.87
N ILE A 121 -6.62 32.74 36.08
CA ILE A 121 -5.63 33.26 35.15
C ILE A 121 -5.55 32.38 33.89
N ALA A 122 -5.50 31.06 34.06
CA ALA A 122 -5.53 30.13 32.93
C ALA A 122 -6.80 30.32 32.09
N SER A 123 -7.95 30.54 32.72
CA SER A 123 -9.21 30.83 32.02
C SER A 123 -9.16 32.12 31.21
N LYS A 124 -8.60 33.20 31.76
CA LYS A 124 -8.44 34.47 31.03
C LYS A 124 -7.52 34.32 29.82
N ILE A 125 -6.43 33.57 29.99
CA ILE A 125 -5.37 33.44 28.97
C ILE A 125 -5.77 32.44 27.88
N LEU A 126 -6.16 31.22 28.25
CA LEU A 126 -6.46 30.17 27.28
C LEU A 126 -7.68 30.50 26.43
N ARG A 127 -8.64 31.31 26.91
CA ARG A 127 -9.76 31.79 26.08
C ARG A 127 -9.37 32.78 24.97
N VAL A 128 -8.18 33.38 25.07
CA VAL A 128 -7.64 34.27 24.03
C VAL A 128 -6.67 33.54 23.12
N ILE A 129 -6.05 32.46 23.60
CA ILE A 129 -5.09 31.64 22.84
C ILE A 129 -5.80 30.54 22.04
N LEU A 130 -6.74 29.83 22.66
CA LEU A 130 -7.53 28.76 22.04
C LEU A 130 -8.74 29.36 21.33
N VAL A 131 -8.46 30.21 20.33
CA VAL A 131 -9.48 30.88 19.53
C VAL A 131 -10.22 29.87 18.68
N GLN A 132 -11.55 29.98 18.67
CA GLN A 132 -12.40 29.16 17.82
C GLN A 132 -12.51 29.79 16.42
N PRO A 133 -12.56 28.97 15.35
CA PRO A 133 -12.53 27.51 15.39
C PRO A 133 -11.12 26.96 15.61
N LEU A 134 -10.98 26.01 16.54
CA LEU A 134 -9.71 25.30 16.72
C LEU A 134 -9.40 24.43 15.50
N PRO A 135 -8.12 24.23 15.17
CA PRO A 135 -7.73 23.34 14.08
C PRO A 135 -8.23 21.91 14.31
N LEU A 136 -8.71 21.29 13.25
CA LEU A 136 -9.11 19.89 13.17
C LEU A 136 -7.90 18.98 12.88
N TYR A 137 -8.11 17.67 12.95
CA TYR A 137 -7.06 16.67 12.75
C TYR A 137 -6.50 16.68 11.32
N ASP A 138 -7.35 17.00 10.35
CA ASP A 138 -7.11 17.05 8.90
C ASP A 138 -6.75 18.46 8.40
N ASP A 139 -6.87 19.49 9.24
CA ASP A 139 -6.43 20.84 8.91
C ASP A 139 -4.91 20.93 8.75
N LYS A 140 -4.47 21.74 7.78
CA LYS A 140 -3.04 22.06 7.59
C LYS A 140 -2.49 22.98 8.68
N GLU A 141 -3.35 23.77 9.31
CA GLU A 141 -2.98 24.75 10.32
C GLU A 141 -2.61 24.10 11.65
N ARG A 142 -1.50 24.53 12.24
CA ARG A 142 -1.04 24.03 13.53
C ARG A 142 -1.53 24.92 14.65
N LEU A 143 -1.83 24.30 15.79
CA LEU A 143 -1.86 25.05 17.05
C LEU A 143 -0.50 25.73 17.24
N GLY A 144 -0.50 26.95 17.78
CA GLY A 144 0.73 27.62 18.17
C GLY A 144 1.62 26.67 18.98
N HIS A 145 2.86 26.45 18.54
CA HIS A 145 3.77 25.49 19.17
C HIS A 145 4.11 25.84 20.64
N ASP A 146 3.86 27.08 21.02
CA ASP A 146 3.97 27.66 22.36
C ASP A 146 2.79 27.31 23.28
N VAL A 147 1.60 27.03 22.74
CA VAL A 147 0.41 26.69 23.55
C VAL A 147 0.64 25.43 24.37
N VAL A 148 1.17 24.38 23.74
CA VAL A 148 1.47 23.11 24.42
C VAL A 148 2.60 23.27 25.44
N GLU A 149 3.63 24.06 25.13
CA GLU A 149 4.73 24.35 26.06
C GLU A 149 4.26 25.19 27.26
N LEU A 150 3.33 26.13 27.06
CA LEU A 150 2.70 26.93 28.11
C LEU A 150 1.88 26.04 29.06
N ILE A 151 1.05 25.16 28.50
CA ILE A 151 0.24 24.21 29.27
C ILE A 151 1.15 23.32 30.13
N ASN A 152 2.17 22.72 29.53
CA ASN A 152 3.08 21.79 30.20
C ASN A 152 4.04 22.44 31.21
N SER A 153 4.19 23.76 31.24
CA SER A 153 5.17 24.43 32.13
C SER A 153 4.56 25.39 33.14
N LYS A 154 3.42 26.00 32.83
CA LYS A 154 2.77 27.01 33.69
C LYS A 154 1.37 26.58 34.13
N PHE A 155 0.66 25.80 33.31
CA PHE A 155 -0.68 25.32 33.62
C PHE A 155 -0.74 23.81 33.86
N GLU A 156 0.31 23.24 34.46
CA GLU A 156 0.40 21.79 34.74
C GLU A 156 -0.76 21.26 35.58
N PHE A 157 -1.36 22.09 36.45
CA PHE A 157 -2.54 21.72 37.23
C PHE A 157 -3.77 21.38 36.36
N LEU A 158 -3.84 21.88 35.11
CA LEU A 158 -4.89 21.48 34.16
C LEU A 158 -4.71 20.04 33.66
N LEU A 159 -3.49 19.48 33.82
CA LEU A 159 -3.15 18.12 33.43
C LEU A 159 -3.49 17.08 34.51
N GLU A 160 -3.91 17.53 35.70
CA GLU A 160 -4.29 16.65 36.80
C GLU A 160 -5.60 15.90 36.48
N ILE A 161 -5.51 14.57 36.41
CA ILE A 161 -6.65 13.70 36.15
C ILE A 161 -7.27 13.28 37.48
N LYS A 162 -8.53 13.67 37.72
CA LYS A 162 -9.28 13.24 38.89
C LYS A 162 -9.44 11.71 38.90
N PRO A 163 -9.42 11.04 40.05
CA PRO A 163 -9.50 9.56 40.13
C PRO A 163 -10.81 8.99 39.56
N GLU A 164 -11.89 9.75 39.61
CA GLU A 164 -13.18 9.38 39.00
C GLU A 164 -13.08 9.36 37.46
N LYS A 165 -12.43 10.36 36.88
CA LYS A 165 -12.17 10.46 35.43
C LYS A 165 -11.26 9.33 34.97
N GLN A 166 -10.23 8.99 35.75
CA GLN A 166 -9.33 7.88 35.47
C GLN A 166 -10.11 6.55 35.34
N LYS A 167 -11.03 6.27 36.26
CA LYS A 167 -11.89 5.06 36.21
C LYS A 167 -12.79 5.02 34.98
N ILE A 168 -13.32 6.18 34.57
CA ILE A 168 -14.15 6.32 33.37
C ILE A 168 -13.32 6.05 32.09
N VAL A 169 -12.10 6.58 32.01
CA VAL A 169 -11.20 6.32 30.88
C VAL A 169 -10.80 4.84 30.83
N GLU A 170 -10.58 4.20 31.98
CA GLU A 170 -10.30 2.77 32.06
C GLU A 170 -11.49 1.90 31.61
N SER A 171 -12.73 2.31 31.90
CA SER A 171 -13.93 1.61 31.42
C SER A 171 -14.27 1.90 29.95
N PHE A 172 -13.79 3.01 29.39
CA PHE A 172 -14.07 3.44 28.01
C PHE A 172 -13.73 2.37 26.96
N GLU A 173 -12.56 1.73 27.07
CA GLU A 173 -12.15 0.69 26.10
C GLU A 173 -12.98 -0.59 26.27
N LYS A 174 -13.38 -0.92 27.51
CA LYS A 174 -14.27 -2.05 27.78
C LYS A 174 -15.62 -1.83 27.10
N ILE A 175 -16.15 -0.62 27.17
CA ILE A 175 -17.41 -0.24 26.53
C ILE A 175 -17.27 -0.33 25.01
N LEU A 176 -16.23 0.25 24.40
CA LEU A 176 -15.98 0.08 22.96
C LEU A 176 -16.01 -1.38 22.50
N LYS A 177 -15.47 -2.30 23.30
CA LYS A 177 -15.46 -3.74 23.01
C LYS A 177 -16.87 -4.34 23.12
N GLU A 178 -17.59 -4.04 24.18
CA GLU A 178 -18.95 -4.55 24.45
C GLU A 178 -19.98 -4.01 23.44
N SER A 179 -19.91 -2.73 23.08
CA SER A 179 -20.85 -2.07 22.16
C SER A 179 -20.58 -2.39 20.69
N SER A 180 -19.49 -3.11 20.36
CA SER A 180 -19.10 -3.40 18.96
C SER A 180 -20.07 -4.26 18.16
N PHE A 181 -21.09 -4.82 18.82
CA PHE A 181 -22.17 -5.63 18.22
C PHE A 181 -23.55 -4.96 18.29
N GLN A 182 -23.66 -3.79 18.90
CA GLN A 182 -24.91 -3.04 19.05
C GLN A 182 -25.18 -2.14 17.82
N ASP A 183 -26.39 -1.59 17.74
CA ASP A 183 -26.75 -0.56 16.76
C ASP A 183 -26.15 0.80 17.15
N GLU A 184 -26.01 1.70 16.16
CA GLU A 184 -25.29 2.97 16.35
C GLU A 184 -25.97 3.93 17.34
N GLU A 185 -27.29 3.84 17.50
CA GLU A 185 -28.04 4.70 18.43
C GLU A 185 -27.81 4.25 19.88
N SER A 186 -27.88 2.94 20.14
CA SER A 186 -27.54 2.36 21.45
C SER A 186 -26.11 2.73 21.87
N ILE A 187 -25.15 2.67 20.94
CA ILE A 187 -23.75 3.02 21.20
C ILE A 187 -23.62 4.51 21.58
N ARG A 188 -24.30 5.41 20.85
CA ARG A 188 -24.29 6.86 21.18
C ARG A 188 -24.80 7.11 22.59
N GLN A 189 -25.93 6.51 22.95
CA GLN A 189 -26.53 6.67 24.27
C GLN A 189 -25.61 6.14 25.38
N GLU A 190 -24.94 5.01 25.18
CA GLU A 190 -23.93 4.51 26.11
C GLU A 190 -22.78 5.53 26.31
N PHE A 191 -22.27 6.14 25.24
CA PHE A 191 -21.21 7.14 25.35
C PHE A 191 -21.65 8.49 25.93
N GLU A 192 -22.92 8.86 25.80
CA GLU A 192 -23.48 10.04 26.46
C GLU A 192 -23.61 9.83 27.97
N ASN A 193 -24.01 8.63 28.40
CA ASN A 193 -24.19 8.28 29.82
C ASN A 193 -22.87 8.22 30.63
N ILE A 194 -21.72 8.08 29.96
CA ILE A 194 -20.39 8.01 30.59
C ILE A 194 -19.84 9.40 30.98
N LYS A 195 -20.47 10.49 30.54
CA LYS A 195 -20.01 11.86 30.77
C LYS A 195 -20.42 12.33 32.17
N VAL A 196 -19.56 12.14 33.16
CA VAL A 196 -19.96 12.29 34.58
C VAL A 196 -19.15 13.33 35.37
N VAL A 197 -18.07 13.92 34.83
CA VAL A 197 -17.21 14.79 35.63
C VAL A 197 -17.41 16.27 35.30
N GLU A 198 -17.70 17.08 36.32
CA GLU A 198 -17.56 18.54 36.28
C GLU A 198 -16.07 18.91 36.07
N GLU A 199 -15.71 19.03 34.80
CA GLU A 199 -14.48 19.65 34.31
C GLU A 199 -14.83 21.04 33.78
N SER A 200 -13.88 21.97 33.81
CA SER A 200 -14.08 23.24 33.13
C SER A 200 -13.93 23.07 31.62
N GLU A 201 -14.73 23.81 30.84
CA GLU A 201 -14.60 23.96 29.38
C GLU A 201 -13.15 24.05 28.89
N ILE A 202 -12.34 24.87 29.57
CA ILE A 202 -10.93 25.08 29.24
C ILE A 202 -10.10 23.80 29.39
N GLN A 203 -10.38 22.98 30.40
CA GLN A 203 -9.69 21.72 30.62
C GLN A 203 -10.02 20.72 29.50
N ALA A 204 -11.29 20.68 29.05
CA ALA A 204 -11.67 19.89 27.88
C ALA A 204 -10.92 20.36 26.61
N LEU A 205 -10.87 21.67 26.35
CA LEU A 205 -10.12 22.21 25.20
C LEU A 205 -8.61 21.94 25.28
N VAL A 206 -8.04 21.88 26.49
CA VAL A 206 -6.66 21.44 26.71
C VAL A 206 -6.49 19.97 26.33
N TRP A 207 -7.39 19.08 26.73
CA TRP A 207 -7.35 17.67 26.31
C TRP A 207 -7.38 17.51 24.79
N TYR A 208 -8.29 18.21 24.11
CA TYR A 208 -8.33 18.20 22.64
C TYR A 208 -7.02 18.71 22.02
N SER A 209 -6.51 19.84 22.51
CA SER A 209 -5.28 20.45 21.99
C SER A 209 -4.06 19.55 22.14
N LEU A 210 -3.96 18.85 23.27
CA LEU A 210 -2.90 17.87 23.51
C LEU A 210 -3.07 16.62 22.66
N ALA A 211 -4.29 16.14 22.45
CA ALA A 211 -4.58 15.03 21.55
C ALA A 211 -4.15 15.36 20.11
N LEU A 212 -4.53 16.53 19.60
CA LEU A 212 -4.17 17.00 18.27
C LEU A 212 -2.66 17.15 18.08
N ASN A 213 -1.97 17.75 19.06
CA ASN A 213 -0.52 17.87 19.00
C ASN A 213 0.17 16.50 19.06
N SER A 214 -0.33 15.58 19.89
CA SER A 214 0.21 14.23 20.03
C SER A 214 0.03 13.43 18.74
N TYR A 215 -1.13 13.54 18.09
CA TYR A 215 -1.39 12.96 16.78
C TYR A 215 -0.39 13.48 15.72
N ARG A 216 -0.23 14.80 15.62
CA ARG A 216 0.67 15.45 14.64
C ARG A 216 2.16 15.20 14.90
N THR A 217 2.54 14.86 16.13
CA THR A 217 3.91 14.50 16.51
C THR A 217 4.14 12.99 16.58
N SER A 218 3.12 12.18 16.22
CA SER A 218 3.14 10.72 16.29
C SER A 218 3.44 10.15 17.69
N ASN A 219 3.00 10.86 18.75
CA ASN A 219 3.04 10.36 20.12
C ASN A 219 1.76 9.56 20.43
N HIS A 220 1.85 8.25 20.24
CA HIS A 220 0.69 7.35 20.19
C HIS A 220 -0.03 7.14 21.53
N GLU A 221 0.70 6.99 22.63
CA GLU A 221 0.11 6.76 23.96
C GLU A 221 -0.66 7.98 24.45
N ASP A 222 -0.04 9.16 24.32
CA ASP A 222 -0.66 10.43 24.68
C ASP A 222 -1.83 10.78 23.76
N CYS A 223 -1.73 10.46 22.47
CA CYS A 223 -2.82 10.59 21.51
C CYS A 223 -4.07 9.83 21.96
N LYS A 224 -3.94 8.54 22.32
CA LYS A 224 -5.04 7.73 22.85
C LYS A 224 -5.60 8.32 24.14
N LYS A 225 -4.71 8.60 25.11
CA LYS A 225 -5.07 9.12 26.43
C LYS A 225 -5.86 10.42 26.36
N TYR A 226 -5.34 11.43 25.67
CA TYR A 226 -5.95 12.76 25.61
C TYR A 226 -7.24 12.77 24.79
N SER A 227 -7.34 11.94 23.74
CA SER A 227 -8.60 11.78 22.99
C SER A 227 -9.70 11.21 23.88
N GLN A 228 -9.40 10.17 24.67
CA GLN A 228 -10.36 9.57 25.61
C GLN A 228 -10.77 10.54 26.73
N LEU A 229 -9.80 11.32 27.26
CA LEU A 229 -10.09 12.35 28.26
C LEU A 229 -11.06 13.41 27.73
N TYR A 230 -10.84 13.90 26.52
CA TYR A 230 -11.73 14.86 25.87
C TYR A 230 -13.13 14.27 25.61
N LEU A 231 -13.22 13.09 25.00
CA LEU A 231 -14.49 12.47 24.62
C LEU A 231 -15.39 12.12 25.81
N THR A 232 -14.79 11.93 26.99
CA THR A 232 -15.51 11.68 28.25
C THR A 232 -15.82 12.96 29.03
N SER A 233 -15.47 14.14 28.50
CA SER A 233 -15.85 15.44 29.07
C SER A 233 -17.25 15.84 28.60
N ILE A 234 -18.01 16.51 29.46
CA ILE A 234 -19.34 17.02 29.12
C ILE A 234 -19.24 18.01 27.94
N ASP A 235 -18.24 18.89 27.97
CA ASP A 235 -18.09 19.94 26.94
C ASP A 235 -17.84 19.41 25.53
N SER A 236 -17.45 18.14 25.39
CA SER A 236 -17.34 17.49 24.08
C SER A 236 -18.68 17.43 23.31
N THR A 237 -19.83 17.61 23.97
CA THR A 237 -21.14 17.59 23.30
C THR A 237 -21.48 18.89 22.59
N TYR A 238 -20.85 20.00 22.93
CA TYR A 238 -21.24 21.31 22.42
C TYR A 238 -20.65 21.63 21.04
N ASP A 239 -19.52 21.00 20.68
CA ASP A 239 -18.87 21.19 19.39
C ASP A 239 -18.71 19.86 18.65
N ASP A 240 -19.60 19.63 17.68
CA ASP A 240 -19.59 18.44 16.83
C ASP A 240 -18.33 18.31 15.99
N ARG A 241 -17.69 19.42 15.58
CA ARG A 241 -16.45 19.41 14.80
C ARG A 241 -15.30 18.85 15.60
N LEU A 242 -15.10 19.40 16.80
CA LEU A 242 -14.04 18.95 17.70
C LEU A 242 -14.31 17.53 18.20
N ARG A 243 -15.58 17.19 18.46
CA ARG A 243 -16.00 15.83 18.81
C ARG A 243 -15.66 14.83 17.70
N SER A 244 -16.02 15.13 16.45
CA SER A 244 -15.70 14.30 15.28
C SER A 244 -14.18 14.15 15.13
N SER A 245 -13.44 15.26 15.18
CA SER A 245 -11.98 15.29 15.10
C SER A 245 -11.30 14.43 16.18
N ALA A 246 -11.74 14.52 17.43
CA ALA A 246 -11.20 13.69 18.52
C ALA A 246 -11.49 12.19 18.33
N TRP A 247 -12.69 11.83 17.85
CA TRP A 247 -12.99 10.45 17.48
C TRP A 247 -12.15 9.96 16.30
N ALA A 248 -11.89 10.80 15.30
CA ALA A 248 -11.02 10.50 14.17
C ALA A 248 -9.57 10.24 14.61
N ILE A 249 -9.02 11.10 15.48
CA ILE A 249 -7.69 10.94 16.08
C ILE A 249 -7.58 9.59 16.79
N LEU A 250 -8.58 9.25 17.62
CA LEU A 250 -8.63 7.96 18.31
C LEU A 250 -8.75 6.79 17.32
N ALA A 251 -9.53 6.96 16.25
CA ALA A 251 -9.72 5.94 15.22
C ALA A 251 -8.42 5.60 14.49
N HIS A 252 -7.65 6.62 14.10
CA HIS A 252 -6.34 6.45 13.48
C HIS A 252 -5.39 5.67 14.37
N GLU A 253 -5.35 5.97 15.67
CA GLU A 253 -4.52 5.25 16.62
C GLU A 253 -4.98 3.79 16.81
N HIS A 254 -6.29 3.55 16.92
CA HIS A 254 -6.83 2.19 17.03
C HIS A 254 -6.54 1.35 15.78
N VAL A 255 -6.68 1.93 14.59
CA VAL A 255 -6.44 1.24 13.32
C VAL A 255 -4.95 0.98 13.08
N ARG A 256 -4.09 1.92 13.48
CA ARG A 256 -2.64 1.71 13.49
C ARG A 256 -2.27 0.50 14.35
N GLN A 257 -2.79 0.43 15.59
CA GLN A 257 -2.58 -0.72 16.47
C GLN A 257 -3.15 -2.01 15.88
N LEU A 258 -4.36 -1.95 15.31
CA LEU A 258 -5.01 -3.11 14.67
C LEU A 258 -4.11 -3.73 13.59
N PHE A 259 -3.56 -2.94 12.68
CA PHE A 259 -2.73 -3.47 11.59
C PHE A 259 -1.32 -3.93 12.02
N GLN A 260 -0.93 -3.72 13.28
CA GLN A 260 0.28 -4.29 13.88
C GLN A 260 0.04 -5.66 14.53
N LEU A 261 -1.22 -6.03 14.75
CA LEU A 261 -1.58 -7.32 15.33
C LEU A 261 -1.39 -8.47 14.33
N ASP A 262 -1.26 -9.69 14.85
CA ASP A 262 -1.29 -10.88 14.00
C ASP A 262 -2.69 -11.09 13.38
N LYS A 263 -2.75 -11.85 12.29
CA LYS A 263 -3.99 -12.03 11.52
C LYS A 263 -5.16 -12.60 12.35
N ASN A 264 -4.89 -13.43 13.38
CA ASN A 264 -5.95 -13.96 14.26
C ASN A 264 -6.49 -12.86 15.17
N ALA A 265 -5.62 -12.07 15.79
CA ALA A 265 -6.02 -10.95 16.63
C ALA A 265 -6.78 -9.88 15.82
N ILE A 266 -6.33 -9.55 14.59
CA ILE A 266 -7.07 -8.67 13.67
C ILE A 266 -8.51 -9.17 13.48
N PHE A 267 -8.68 -10.48 13.20
CA PHE A 267 -10.00 -11.06 12.97
C PHE A 267 -10.95 -10.92 14.18
N ASN A 268 -10.40 -10.95 15.40
CA ASN A 268 -11.18 -10.84 16.63
C ASN A 268 -11.46 -9.39 17.04
N GLU A 269 -10.52 -8.47 16.80
CA GLU A 269 -10.57 -7.11 17.36
C GLU A 269 -11.09 -6.04 16.40
N TRP A 270 -11.15 -6.30 15.10
CA TRP A 270 -11.37 -5.22 14.12
C TRP A 270 -12.66 -4.42 14.35
N ARG A 271 -13.74 -5.03 14.84
CA ARG A 271 -15.06 -4.38 14.98
C ARG A 271 -15.04 -3.19 15.93
N TRP A 272 -14.48 -3.38 17.13
CA TRP A 272 -14.38 -2.31 18.12
C TRP A 272 -13.28 -1.32 17.79
N ARG A 273 -12.24 -1.77 17.06
CA ARG A 273 -11.13 -0.90 16.61
C ARG A 273 -11.56 0.10 15.54
N ILE A 274 -12.55 -0.23 14.70
CA ILE A 274 -13.11 0.70 13.71
C ILE A 274 -14.26 1.55 14.24
N LEU A 275 -14.83 1.21 15.41
CA LEU A 275 -15.98 1.90 15.98
C LEU A 275 -15.75 3.42 16.17
N PRO A 276 -14.57 3.90 16.61
CA PRO A 276 -14.28 5.32 16.67
C PRO A 276 -14.54 6.09 15.35
N PHE A 277 -14.23 5.50 14.19
CA PHE A 277 -14.55 6.14 12.90
C PHE A 277 -16.06 6.31 12.69
N LYS A 278 -16.85 5.31 13.10
CA LYS A 278 -18.31 5.42 13.04
C LYS A 278 -18.82 6.53 13.94
N MET A 279 -18.29 6.63 15.15
CA MET A 279 -18.68 7.69 16.11
C MET A 279 -18.35 9.09 15.58
N ALA A 280 -17.23 9.22 14.90
CA ALA A 280 -16.81 10.46 14.29
C ALA A 280 -17.76 10.90 13.16
N ILE A 281 -18.10 10.00 12.23
CA ILE A 281 -19.13 10.22 11.19
C ILE A 281 -20.49 10.54 11.82
N SER A 282 -20.79 9.87 12.93
CA SER A 282 -22.02 10.08 13.68
C SER A 282 -22.13 11.52 14.22
N ALA A 283 -21.00 12.11 14.64
CA ALA A 283 -20.92 13.50 15.08
C ALA A 283 -20.96 14.48 13.90
N GLN A 284 -20.34 14.15 12.77
CA GLN A 284 -20.35 14.97 11.56
C GLN A 284 -20.59 14.14 10.28
N PRO A 285 -21.86 13.92 9.90
CA PRO A 285 -22.20 13.06 8.77
C PRO A 285 -21.97 13.72 7.40
N ASN A 286 -21.75 15.03 7.36
CA ASN A 286 -21.55 15.80 6.13
C ASN A 286 -20.08 16.14 5.87
N GLU A 287 -19.14 15.58 6.64
CA GLU A 287 -17.71 15.80 6.46
C GLU A 287 -17.12 14.76 5.49
N ALA A 288 -16.50 15.19 4.39
CA ALA A 288 -16.09 14.28 3.33
C ALA A 288 -14.84 13.46 3.71
N VAL A 289 -13.87 14.10 4.39
CA VAL A 289 -12.56 13.50 4.69
C VAL A 289 -12.72 12.22 5.53
N ILE A 290 -13.60 12.25 6.53
CA ILE A 290 -13.77 11.11 7.43
C ILE A 290 -14.46 9.91 6.76
N HIS A 291 -15.37 10.19 5.82
CA HIS A 291 -15.97 9.17 4.97
C HIS A 291 -14.92 8.48 4.10
N PHE A 292 -13.96 9.24 3.54
CA PHE A 292 -12.85 8.68 2.79
C PHE A 292 -11.96 7.76 3.65
N GLU A 293 -11.57 8.22 4.84
CA GLU A 293 -10.65 7.49 5.72
C GLU A 293 -11.25 6.16 6.23
N VAL A 294 -12.53 6.18 6.63
CA VAL A 294 -13.22 4.94 7.03
C VAL A 294 -13.34 3.98 5.84
N ALA A 295 -13.64 4.49 4.65
CA ALA A 295 -13.82 3.67 3.45
C ALA A 295 -12.51 2.98 3.05
N ALA A 296 -11.40 3.71 3.07
CA ALA A 296 -10.07 3.19 2.79
C ALA A 296 -9.65 2.11 3.79
N THR A 297 -9.92 2.35 5.08
CA THR A 297 -9.65 1.42 6.18
C THR A 297 -10.46 0.13 6.03
N MET A 298 -11.77 0.25 5.79
CA MET A 298 -12.67 -0.90 5.61
C MET A 298 -12.28 -1.72 4.37
N TYR A 299 -11.90 -1.08 3.26
CA TYR A 299 -11.40 -1.78 2.07
C TYR A 299 -10.13 -2.60 2.36
N GLN A 300 -9.19 -2.02 3.11
CA GLN A 300 -7.95 -2.68 3.50
C GLN A 300 -8.24 -3.88 4.41
N LEU A 301 -9.06 -3.68 5.44
CA LEU A 301 -9.47 -4.72 6.36
C LEU A 301 -10.21 -5.86 5.64
N ALA A 302 -11.18 -5.54 4.77
CA ALA A 302 -11.88 -6.54 3.97
C ALA A 302 -10.91 -7.39 3.13
N SER A 303 -9.93 -6.74 2.51
CA SER A 303 -8.93 -7.42 1.69
C SER A 303 -8.04 -8.35 2.52
N GLN A 304 -7.65 -7.94 3.74
CA GLN A 304 -6.88 -8.77 4.66
C GLN A 304 -7.69 -9.93 5.23
N LEU A 305 -8.89 -9.68 5.75
CA LEU A 305 -9.76 -10.70 6.36
C LEU A 305 -10.12 -11.79 5.34
N ILE A 306 -10.48 -11.43 4.11
CA ILE A 306 -10.80 -12.41 3.07
C ILE A 306 -9.58 -13.27 2.70
N ARG A 307 -8.39 -12.68 2.61
CA ARG A 307 -7.15 -13.45 2.38
C ARG A 307 -6.86 -14.40 3.54
N PHE A 308 -6.95 -13.90 4.77
CA PHE A 308 -6.75 -14.70 5.96
C PHE A 308 -7.72 -15.88 6.04
N VAL A 309 -9.02 -15.64 5.85
CA VAL A 309 -10.04 -16.68 5.89
C VAL A 309 -9.80 -17.77 4.84
N ARG A 310 -9.35 -17.40 3.64
CA ARG A 310 -9.00 -18.38 2.57
C ARG A 310 -7.80 -19.26 2.92
N GLN A 311 -6.95 -18.81 3.84
CA GLN A 311 -5.76 -19.54 4.29
C GLN A 311 -6.03 -20.43 5.49
N LEU A 312 -7.22 -20.37 6.10
CA LEU A 312 -7.57 -21.24 7.22
C LEU A 312 -7.83 -22.68 6.76
N PRO A 313 -7.67 -23.69 7.61
CA PRO A 313 -8.16 -25.05 7.35
C PRO A 313 -9.65 -25.07 6.97
N LEU A 314 -10.10 -26.05 6.18
CA LEU A 314 -11.48 -26.13 5.67
C LEU A 314 -12.53 -26.25 6.79
N ASP A 315 -12.14 -26.88 7.89
CA ASP A 315 -12.90 -27.15 9.11
C ASP A 315 -12.96 -25.95 10.08
N ASP A 316 -12.17 -24.89 9.86
CA ASP A 316 -12.14 -23.73 10.75
C ASP A 316 -13.47 -22.95 10.70
N LEU A 317 -14.14 -22.83 11.86
CA LEU A 317 -15.43 -22.14 12.02
C LEU A 317 -15.42 -20.68 11.52
N ARG A 318 -14.26 -20.01 11.55
CA ARG A 318 -14.12 -18.62 11.08
C ARG A 318 -14.33 -18.49 9.59
N ARG A 319 -14.20 -19.57 8.80
CA ARG A 319 -14.57 -19.58 7.37
C ARG A 319 -16.03 -19.21 7.12
N LYS A 320 -16.93 -19.51 8.07
CA LYS A 320 -18.34 -19.12 7.99
C LYS A 320 -18.54 -17.60 8.01
N ARG A 321 -17.58 -16.85 8.57
CA ARG A 321 -17.60 -15.38 8.68
C ARG A 321 -16.96 -14.68 7.49
N ILE A 322 -16.70 -15.37 6.38
CA ILE A 322 -16.20 -14.73 5.15
C ILE A 322 -17.12 -13.60 4.65
N LYS A 323 -18.42 -13.69 4.98
CA LYS A 323 -19.43 -12.66 4.68
C LYS A 323 -19.10 -11.31 5.33
N ASP A 324 -18.41 -11.29 6.47
CA ASP A 324 -17.94 -10.05 7.13
C ASP A 324 -17.08 -9.22 6.16
N GLY A 325 -16.26 -9.88 5.34
CA GLY A 325 -15.44 -9.22 4.34
C GLY A 325 -16.24 -8.64 3.17
N SER A 326 -17.37 -9.24 2.80
CA SER A 326 -18.27 -8.68 1.78
C SER A 326 -19.03 -7.47 2.34
N ILE A 327 -19.53 -7.58 3.57
CA ILE A 327 -20.20 -6.48 4.27
C ILE A 327 -19.26 -5.26 4.37
N LEU A 328 -18.00 -5.47 4.75
CA LEU A 328 -17.00 -4.39 4.79
C LEU A 328 -16.75 -3.74 3.43
N ARG A 329 -16.86 -4.49 2.33
CA ARG A 329 -16.74 -3.92 0.96
C ARG A 329 -17.95 -3.06 0.60
N GLU A 330 -19.16 -3.50 0.98
CA GLU A 330 -20.39 -2.73 0.77
C GLU A 330 -20.38 -1.43 1.58
N TYR A 331 -19.99 -1.48 2.86
CA TYR A 331 -19.80 -0.27 3.66
C TYR A 331 -18.72 0.65 3.08
N SER A 332 -17.58 0.07 2.68
CA SER A 332 -16.52 0.84 2.02
C SER A 332 -17.02 1.54 0.76
N ARG A 333 -17.81 0.84 -0.07
CA ARG A 333 -18.43 1.42 -1.26
C ARG A 333 -19.37 2.58 -0.91
N TYR A 334 -20.28 2.36 0.04
CA TYR A 334 -21.21 3.38 0.51
C TYR A 334 -20.49 4.66 0.96
N HIS A 335 -19.43 4.53 1.76
CA HIS A 335 -18.70 5.70 2.27
C HIS A 335 -17.87 6.40 1.17
N PHE A 336 -17.32 5.68 0.18
CA PHE A 336 -16.69 6.34 -0.97
C PHE A 336 -17.71 7.12 -1.82
N ASP A 337 -18.89 6.56 -2.09
CA ASP A 337 -19.94 7.26 -2.82
C ASP A 337 -20.44 8.49 -2.03
N LYS A 338 -20.57 8.37 -0.70
CA LYS A 338 -20.90 9.51 0.17
C LYS A 338 -19.82 10.58 0.18
N CYS A 339 -18.55 10.19 0.23
CA CYS A 339 -17.44 11.13 0.13
C CYS A 339 -17.50 11.93 -1.18
N LEU A 340 -17.74 11.28 -2.32
CA LEU A 340 -17.91 11.96 -3.60
C LEU A 340 -19.13 12.89 -3.63
N GLN A 341 -20.24 12.53 -2.97
CA GLN A 341 -21.43 13.40 -2.85
C GLN A 341 -21.15 14.65 -2.02
N LEU A 342 -20.30 14.54 -1.00
CA LEU A 342 -19.98 15.63 -0.07
C LEU A 342 -18.78 16.46 -0.52
N ALA A 343 -17.95 15.94 -1.43
CA ALA A 343 -16.77 16.62 -1.94
C ALA A 343 -17.13 17.89 -2.69
N GLN A 344 -16.98 19.04 -2.02
CA GLN A 344 -17.10 20.34 -2.66
C GLN A 344 -15.81 20.67 -3.43
N PRO A 345 -15.88 21.30 -4.61
CA PRO A 345 -14.72 21.89 -5.25
C PRO A 345 -14.10 22.93 -4.31
N SER A 346 -12.79 23.10 -4.35
CA SER A 346 -12.14 24.21 -3.65
C SER A 346 -12.65 25.56 -4.18
N LEU A 347 -12.40 26.64 -3.43
CA LEU A 347 -12.69 28.02 -3.87
C LEU A 347 -12.05 28.36 -5.23
N ASP A 348 -10.93 27.71 -5.56
CA ASP A 348 -10.22 27.86 -6.84
C ASP A 348 -10.74 26.93 -7.95
N GLY A 349 -11.83 26.19 -7.68
CA GLY A 349 -12.45 25.23 -8.61
C GLY A 349 -11.67 23.92 -8.75
N THR A 350 -10.61 23.69 -7.97
CA THR A 350 -9.85 22.45 -8.00
C THR A 350 -10.59 21.34 -7.25
N PRO A 351 -10.72 20.12 -7.82
CA PRO A 351 -11.32 19.00 -7.11
C PRO A 351 -10.50 18.63 -5.87
N ALA A 352 -11.15 18.12 -4.84
CA ALA A 352 -10.46 17.60 -3.66
C ALA A 352 -9.46 16.49 -4.04
N GLU A 353 -8.28 16.48 -3.41
CA GLU A 353 -7.18 15.56 -3.74
C GLU A 353 -7.59 14.08 -3.64
N PHE A 354 -8.54 13.74 -2.78
CA PHE A 354 -9.04 12.37 -2.58
C PHE A 354 -10.07 11.92 -3.62
N ASN A 355 -10.59 12.80 -4.50
CA ASN A 355 -11.65 12.43 -5.46
C ASN A 355 -11.22 11.31 -6.41
N TRP A 356 -10.00 11.40 -6.95
CA TRP A 356 -9.48 10.34 -7.83
C TRP A 356 -9.29 9.01 -7.08
N LEU A 357 -8.93 9.07 -5.78
CA LEU A 357 -8.82 7.88 -4.93
C LEU A 357 -10.17 7.23 -4.68
N CYS A 358 -11.23 8.02 -4.48
CA CYS A 358 -12.59 7.49 -4.38
C CYS A 358 -12.95 6.68 -5.63
N TYR A 359 -12.82 7.27 -6.83
CA TYR A 359 -13.07 6.57 -8.09
C TYR A 359 -12.19 5.32 -8.27
N PHE A 360 -10.90 5.42 -7.93
CA PHE A 360 -9.98 4.30 -7.99
C PHE A 360 -10.40 3.12 -7.10
N PHE A 361 -10.79 3.37 -5.85
CA PHE A 361 -11.25 2.32 -4.95
C PHE A 361 -12.63 1.79 -5.32
N ILE A 362 -13.53 2.66 -5.77
CA ILE A 362 -14.83 2.29 -6.31
C ILE A 362 -14.67 1.31 -7.48
N GLY A 363 -13.80 1.60 -8.47
CA GLY A 363 -13.52 0.70 -9.59
C GLY A 363 -12.98 -0.66 -9.13
N LYS A 364 -12.10 -0.67 -8.12
CA LYS A 364 -11.57 -1.92 -7.53
C LYS A 364 -12.61 -2.72 -6.75
N LEU A 365 -13.56 -2.05 -6.09
CA LEU A 365 -14.67 -2.67 -5.37
C LEU A 365 -15.67 -3.28 -6.37
N ALA A 366 -16.09 -2.51 -7.36
CA ALA A 366 -16.97 -2.94 -8.44
C ALA A 366 -16.43 -4.19 -9.16
N GLY A 367 -15.13 -4.18 -9.53
CA GLY A 367 -14.48 -5.34 -10.16
C GLY A 367 -14.32 -6.57 -9.24
N LYS A 368 -14.46 -6.41 -7.92
CA LYS A 368 -14.47 -7.52 -6.95
C LYS A 368 -15.88 -8.02 -6.64
N GLN A 369 -16.90 -7.21 -6.87
CA GLN A 369 -18.32 -7.53 -6.70
C GLN A 369 -18.94 -8.10 -7.99
N ASN A 370 -18.15 -8.19 -9.07
CA ASN A 370 -18.59 -8.60 -10.41
C ASN A 370 -19.69 -7.68 -10.96
N ASP A 371 -19.56 -6.38 -10.70
CA ASP A 371 -20.36 -5.36 -11.37
C ASP A 371 -20.05 -5.33 -12.88
N ASP A 372 -20.86 -4.58 -13.62
CA ASP A 372 -20.66 -4.31 -15.04
C ASP A 372 -19.22 -3.81 -15.32
N ILE A 373 -18.51 -4.54 -16.18
CA ILE A 373 -17.12 -4.24 -16.54
C ILE A 373 -16.97 -2.85 -17.17
N VAL A 374 -17.98 -2.37 -17.88
CA VAL A 374 -17.94 -1.04 -18.51
C VAL A 374 -17.90 0.02 -17.43
N LYS A 375 -18.75 -0.09 -16.41
CA LYS A 375 -18.71 0.78 -15.23
C LYS A 375 -17.40 0.69 -14.46
N VAL A 376 -16.82 -0.51 -14.34
CA VAL A 376 -15.51 -0.69 -13.70
C VAL A 376 -14.43 0.12 -14.43
N VAL A 377 -14.41 0.08 -15.77
CA VAL A 377 -13.44 0.83 -16.57
C VAL A 377 -13.74 2.34 -16.57
N GLU A 378 -15.01 2.73 -16.58
CA GLU A 378 -15.48 4.10 -16.41
C GLU A 378 -14.97 4.70 -15.09
N TYR A 379 -15.05 3.98 -13.97
CA TYR A 379 -14.48 4.47 -12.70
C TYR A 379 -12.97 4.66 -12.76
N PHE A 380 -12.23 3.82 -13.50
CA PHE A 380 -10.80 4.05 -13.70
C PHE A 380 -10.53 5.22 -14.65
N TYR A 381 -11.41 5.47 -15.61
CA TYR A 381 -11.37 6.65 -16.45
C TYR A 381 -11.58 7.91 -15.59
N GLU A 382 -12.60 7.95 -14.73
CA GLU A 382 -12.83 9.07 -13.80
C GLU A 382 -11.68 9.26 -12.81
N ALA A 383 -11.06 8.18 -12.34
CA ALA A 383 -9.84 8.27 -11.54
C ALA A 383 -8.68 8.91 -12.33
N ALA A 384 -8.51 8.56 -13.61
CA ALA A 384 -7.49 9.16 -14.47
C ALA A 384 -7.76 10.64 -14.73
N CYS A 385 -9.03 11.02 -14.96
CA CYS A 385 -9.50 12.40 -15.04
C CYS A 385 -9.15 13.17 -13.77
N GLY A 386 -9.47 12.60 -12.61
CA GLY A 386 -9.18 13.18 -11.30
C GLY A 386 -7.69 13.35 -11.04
N CYS A 387 -6.84 12.39 -11.43
CA CYS A 387 -5.38 12.55 -11.36
C CYS A 387 -4.90 13.75 -12.20
N GLN A 388 -5.45 13.93 -13.41
CA GLN A 388 -5.08 15.06 -14.26
C GLN A 388 -5.49 16.40 -13.62
N LEU A 389 -6.70 16.48 -13.08
CA LEU A 389 -7.21 17.71 -12.43
C LEU A 389 -6.49 18.02 -11.12
N ALA A 390 -6.06 17.01 -10.37
CA ALA A 390 -5.22 17.17 -9.18
C ALA A 390 -3.75 17.56 -9.51
N GLY A 391 -3.41 17.74 -10.79
CA GLY A 391 -2.10 18.23 -11.20
C GLY A 391 -0.98 17.19 -11.15
N PHE A 392 -1.31 15.89 -11.09
CA PHE A 392 -0.28 14.85 -11.19
C PHE A 392 0.46 14.98 -12.53
N TYR A 393 1.79 15.04 -12.46
CA TYR A 393 2.62 15.01 -13.66
C TYR A 393 2.93 13.58 -14.02
N TYR A 394 3.00 13.27 -15.30
CA TYR A 394 3.21 11.91 -15.76
C TYR A 394 4.71 11.76 -16.07
N PRO A 395 5.49 10.97 -15.35
CA PRO A 395 6.92 10.86 -15.61
C PRO A 395 7.24 9.91 -16.76
N VAL A 396 8.33 10.19 -17.50
CA VAL A 396 8.92 9.28 -18.51
C VAL A 396 9.44 8.01 -17.88
N LYS A 397 9.94 8.11 -16.66
CA LYS A 397 10.47 7.00 -15.89
C LYS A 397 10.30 7.29 -14.41
N ILE A 398 9.85 6.29 -13.66
CA ILE A 398 9.64 6.39 -12.22
C ILE A 398 10.84 5.78 -11.49
N ASN A 399 11.33 6.50 -10.48
CA ASN A 399 12.40 6.01 -9.62
C ASN A 399 11.89 4.86 -8.72
N SER A 400 12.62 3.74 -8.66
CA SER A 400 12.20 2.57 -7.89
C SER A 400 12.08 2.80 -6.37
N LYS A 401 12.77 3.79 -5.82
CA LYS A 401 12.77 4.10 -4.37
C LYS A 401 11.77 5.18 -4.00
N LYS A 402 11.80 6.34 -4.67
CA LYS A 402 10.97 7.50 -4.32
C LYS A 402 9.57 7.47 -4.94
N GLN A 403 9.38 6.71 -6.02
CA GLN A 403 8.09 6.45 -6.70
C GLN A 403 7.16 7.67 -6.84
N THR A 404 7.71 8.84 -7.14
CA THR A 404 6.90 10.07 -7.28
C THR A 404 6.02 9.99 -8.53
N ASN A 405 4.75 10.38 -8.40
CA ASN A 405 3.75 10.36 -9.47
C ASN A 405 3.54 8.96 -10.07
N PHE A 406 3.45 7.95 -9.21
CA PHE A 406 3.15 6.57 -9.57
C PHE A 406 1.66 6.31 -9.79
N GLU A 407 0.81 7.16 -9.21
CA GLU A 407 -0.64 7.04 -9.15
C GLU A 407 -1.28 6.84 -10.53
N PRO A 408 -0.97 7.68 -11.55
CA PRO A 408 -1.62 7.53 -12.84
C PRO A 408 -1.15 6.27 -13.60
N LEU A 409 0.05 5.78 -13.30
CA LEU A 409 0.56 4.53 -13.87
C LEU A 409 -0.22 3.32 -13.33
N GLU A 410 -0.55 3.31 -12.04
CA GLU A 410 -1.39 2.28 -11.44
C GLU A 410 -2.84 2.35 -11.96
N VAL A 411 -3.42 3.55 -12.12
CA VAL A 411 -4.75 3.70 -12.72
C VAL A 411 -4.78 3.09 -14.13
N HIS A 412 -3.79 3.42 -14.96
CA HIS A 412 -3.64 2.86 -16.30
C HIS A 412 -3.50 1.33 -16.27
N TYR A 413 -2.72 0.78 -15.33
CA TYR A 413 -2.62 -0.66 -15.11
C TYR A 413 -3.96 -1.29 -14.72
N GLN A 414 -4.70 -0.69 -13.79
CA GLN A 414 -5.94 -1.28 -13.28
C GLN A 414 -7.04 -1.33 -14.34
N ALA A 415 -7.18 -0.28 -15.17
CA ALA A 415 -8.13 -0.26 -16.28
C ALA A 415 -7.88 -1.44 -17.25
N HIS A 416 -6.65 -1.57 -17.77
CA HIS A 416 -6.29 -2.66 -18.69
C HIS A 416 -6.32 -4.04 -18.01
N SER A 417 -5.94 -4.11 -16.72
CA SER A 417 -6.00 -5.36 -15.97
C SER A 417 -7.44 -5.80 -15.69
N ALA A 418 -8.40 -4.88 -15.60
CA ALA A 418 -9.82 -5.20 -15.47
C ALA A 418 -10.35 -5.82 -16.77
N VAL A 419 -10.10 -5.17 -17.91
CA VAL A 419 -10.47 -5.69 -19.24
C VAL A 419 -9.84 -7.05 -19.50
N TRP A 420 -8.54 -7.20 -19.26
CA TRP A 420 -7.83 -8.48 -19.42
C TRP A 420 -8.49 -9.61 -18.63
N LYS A 421 -8.79 -9.39 -17.34
CA LYS A 421 -9.45 -10.39 -16.49
C LYS A 421 -10.88 -10.69 -16.95
N TYR A 422 -11.59 -9.71 -17.48
CA TYR A 422 -12.93 -9.90 -18.01
C TYR A 422 -12.89 -10.82 -19.23
N LEU A 423 -11.99 -10.57 -20.18
CA LEU A 423 -11.82 -11.40 -21.37
C LEU A 423 -11.37 -12.84 -21.04
N ASP A 424 -10.57 -13.02 -20.00
CA ASP A 424 -10.10 -14.34 -19.55
C ASP A 424 -11.19 -15.17 -18.83
N ARG A 425 -12.22 -14.51 -18.29
CA ARG A 425 -13.28 -15.17 -17.49
C ARG A 425 -14.60 -15.35 -18.23
N ASN A 426 -14.80 -14.63 -19.33
CA ASN A 426 -16.06 -14.62 -20.07
C ASN A 426 -15.82 -15.23 -21.45
N ASP A 427 -16.33 -16.44 -21.65
CA ASP A 427 -16.12 -17.19 -22.89
C ASP A 427 -16.88 -16.59 -24.09
N ASN A 428 -17.98 -15.87 -23.84
CA ASN A 428 -18.81 -15.24 -24.88
C ASN A 428 -19.31 -13.85 -24.44
N PRO A 429 -18.45 -12.83 -24.45
CA PRO A 429 -18.83 -11.46 -24.08
C PRO A 429 -19.75 -10.83 -25.13
N PRO A 430 -20.74 -10.01 -24.72
CA PRO A 430 -21.60 -9.28 -25.67
C PRO A 430 -20.80 -8.30 -26.54
N LEU A 431 -21.12 -8.21 -27.84
CA LEU A 431 -20.41 -7.33 -28.78
C LEU A 431 -20.46 -5.86 -28.34
N ASN A 432 -21.64 -5.37 -27.91
CA ASN A 432 -21.78 -3.99 -27.41
C ASN A 432 -20.81 -3.69 -26.25
N THR A 433 -20.71 -4.62 -25.29
CA THR A 433 -19.74 -4.49 -24.18
C THR A 433 -18.31 -4.43 -24.71
N LEU A 434 -17.94 -5.28 -25.67
CA LEU A 434 -16.60 -5.25 -26.27
C LEU A 434 -16.28 -3.91 -26.95
N LEU A 435 -17.24 -3.35 -27.71
CA LEU A 435 -17.09 -2.06 -28.39
C LEU A 435 -16.96 -0.90 -27.40
N GLN A 436 -17.74 -0.92 -26.32
CA GLN A 436 -17.61 0.05 -25.22
C GLN A 436 -16.24 -0.05 -24.53
N LEU A 437 -15.75 -1.27 -24.24
CA LEU A 437 -14.41 -1.43 -23.68
C LEU A 437 -13.33 -0.93 -24.64
N GLU A 438 -13.51 -1.16 -25.94
CA GLU A 438 -12.58 -0.69 -26.96
C GLU A 438 -12.52 0.84 -27.01
N SER A 439 -13.67 1.52 -26.91
CA SER A 439 -13.74 2.99 -26.89
C SER A 439 -12.99 3.57 -25.69
N TYR A 440 -13.21 3.03 -24.48
CA TYR A 440 -12.47 3.43 -23.29
C TYR A 440 -10.97 3.19 -23.43
N LEU A 441 -10.54 2.00 -23.88
CA LEU A 441 -9.12 1.71 -24.04
C LEU A 441 -8.47 2.60 -25.12
N LYS A 442 -9.21 3.02 -26.16
CA LYS A 442 -8.70 3.98 -27.16
C LYS A 442 -8.44 5.34 -26.52
N VAL A 443 -9.32 5.80 -25.64
CA VAL A 443 -9.09 7.03 -24.86
C VAL A 443 -7.86 6.91 -23.98
N PHE A 444 -7.70 5.77 -23.29
CA PHE A 444 -6.49 5.50 -22.51
C PHE A 444 -5.22 5.45 -23.37
N ALA A 445 -5.29 4.92 -24.60
CA ALA A 445 -4.14 4.84 -25.50
C ALA A 445 -3.79 6.20 -26.17
N ASN A 446 -4.79 7.02 -26.48
CA ASN A 446 -4.60 8.24 -27.27
C ASN A 446 -4.54 9.52 -26.43
N GLY A 447 -5.31 9.59 -25.34
CA GLY A 447 -5.45 10.78 -24.50
C GLY A 447 -4.69 10.71 -23.18
N HIS A 448 -4.39 9.50 -22.65
CA HIS A 448 -3.79 9.40 -21.33
C HIS A 448 -2.35 9.86 -21.32
N LYS A 449 -2.02 10.80 -20.42
CA LYS A 449 -0.68 11.41 -20.32
C LYS A 449 0.45 10.44 -19.98
N VAL A 450 0.15 9.24 -19.45
CA VAL A 450 1.14 8.14 -19.35
C VAL A 450 1.70 7.75 -20.73
N VAL A 451 0.87 7.83 -21.78
CA VAL A 451 1.23 7.49 -23.17
C VAL A 451 1.87 8.68 -23.87
N LYS A 452 1.23 9.87 -23.84
CA LYS A 452 1.71 11.08 -24.51
C LYS A 452 1.56 12.31 -23.62
N TYR A 453 2.68 12.92 -23.21
CA TYR A 453 2.69 14.07 -22.29
C TYR A 453 1.97 15.31 -22.80
N SER A 454 1.90 15.48 -24.12
CA SER A 454 1.29 16.62 -24.79
C SER A 454 -0.22 16.48 -24.98
N ASN A 455 -0.79 15.29 -24.78
CA ASN A 455 -2.21 15.05 -25.04
C ASN A 455 -3.00 15.20 -23.75
N SER A 456 -4.17 15.80 -23.84
CA SER A 456 -5.10 15.84 -22.72
C SER A 456 -5.96 14.56 -22.75
N LEU A 457 -6.16 13.91 -21.59
CA LEU A 457 -7.45 13.23 -21.40
C LEU A 457 -8.52 14.33 -21.60
N PHE A 458 -9.76 14.07 -22.01
CA PHE A 458 -10.78 15.09 -22.30
C PHE A 458 -10.84 15.70 -23.72
N ASP A 459 -9.84 15.52 -24.60
CA ASP A 459 -9.97 16.03 -25.98
C ASP A 459 -11.03 15.26 -26.79
N THR A 460 -11.30 14.01 -26.41
CA THR A 460 -12.30 13.17 -27.07
C THR A 460 -12.93 12.24 -26.03
N PRO A 461 -14.23 12.38 -25.72
CA PRO A 461 -14.92 11.53 -24.76
C PRO A 461 -15.16 10.11 -25.35
N PRO A 462 -15.21 9.05 -24.52
CA PRO A 462 -15.41 7.66 -24.97
C PRO A 462 -16.65 7.45 -25.84
N GLU A 463 -17.71 8.23 -25.62
CA GLU A 463 -18.98 8.18 -26.34
C GLU A 463 -18.83 8.49 -27.83
N LEU A 464 -17.88 9.37 -28.20
CA LEU A 464 -17.61 9.66 -29.61
C LEU A 464 -16.97 8.46 -30.32
N TYR A 465 -16.01 7.79 -29.67
CA TYR A 465 -15.42 6.57 -30.23
C TYR A 465 -16.46 5.45 -30.35
N LEU A 466 -17.36 5.33 -29.36
CA LEU A 466 -18.45 4.36 -29.41
C LEU A 466 -19.39 4.65 -30.58
N THR A 467 -19.84 5.90 -30.73
CA THR A 467 -20.74 6.31 -31.82
C THR A 467 -20.13 6.00 -33.19
N VAL A 468 -18.84 6.28 -33.38
CA VAL A 468 -18.14 5.95 -34.63
C VAL A 468 -18.08 4.44 -34.86
N SER A 469 -17.75 3.64 -33.83
CA SER A 469 -17.74 2.18 -33.95
C SER A 469 -19.13 1.63 -34.28
N GLU A 470 -20.19 2.10 -33.61
CA GLU A 470 -21.58 1.67 -33.88
C GLU A 470 -22.02 2.02 -35.30
N LEU A 471 -21.66 3.20 -35.81
CA LEU A 471 -21.95 3.59 -37.20
C LEU A 471 -21.26 2.67 -38.20
N VAL A 472 -19.99 2.31 -37.97
CA VAL A 472 -19.24 1.39 -38.84
C VAL A 472 -19.89 0.00 -38.85
N GLU A 473 -20.26 -0.52 -37.68
CA GLU A 473 -20.93 -1.84 -37.57
C GLU A 473 -22.31 -1.84 -38.22
N ASN A 474 -23.10 -0.78 -38.04
CA ASN A 474 -24.43 -0.67 -38.64
C ASN A 474 -24.35 -0.63 -40.17
N VAL A 475 -23.36 0.06 -40.74
CA VAL A 475 -23.13 0.08 -42.20
C VAL A 475 -22.71 -1.31 -42.69
N ALA A 476 -21.74 -1.94 -42.03
CA ALA A 476 -21.26 -3.28 -42.40
C ALA A 476 -22.36 -4.36 -42.30
N GLY A 477 -23.27 -4.26 -41.32
CA GLY A 477 -24.39 -5.18 -41.15
C GLY A 477 -25.55 -4.95 -42.12
N SER A 478 -25.73 -3.72 -42.62
CA SER A 478 -26.82 -3.38 -43.54
C SER A 478 -26.66 -3.96 -44.95
N GLU A 479 -25.45 -4.38 -45.32
CA GLU A 479 -25.13 -4.95 -46.62
C GLU A 479 -25.40 -6.47 -46.71
N ILE A 480 -25.77 -7.12 -45.60
CA ILE A 480 -25.94 -8.58 -45.50
C ILE A 480 -27.42 -8.95 -45.37
N GLU A 481 -28.00 -9.51 -46.42
CA GLU A 481 -29.43 -9.87 -46.47
C GLU A 481 -29.77 -11.19 -45.76
N LYS A 482 -28.80 -12.10 -45.58
CA LYS A 482 -29.03 -13.43 -44.99
C LYS A 482 -28.69 -13.47 -43.50
N GLU A 483 -29.60 -14.02 -42.71
CA GLU A 483 -29.45 -14.14 -41.24
C GLU A 483 -28.22 -14.97 -40.83
N GLU A 484 -27.93 -16.07 -41.53
CA GLU A 484 -26.77 -16.93 -41.23
C GLU A 484 -25.44 -16.19 -41.46
N GLU A 485 -25.35 -15.41 -42.54
CA GLU A 485 -24.18 -14.60 -42.87
C GLU A 485 -24.00 -13.46 -41.85
N ARG A 486 -25.10 -12.88 -41.36
CA ARG A 486 -25.10 -11.85 -40.31
C ARG A 486 -24.56 -12.40 -38.98
N VAL A 487 -24.99 -13.59 -38.58
CA VAL A 487 -24.50 -14.24 -37.35
C VAL A 487 -23.01 -14.60 -37.46
N CYS A 488 -22.58 -15.12 -38.63
CA CYS A 488 -21.16 -15.39 -38.86
C CYS A 488 -20.32 -14.10 -38.79
N GLN A 489 -20.81 -13.01 -39.39
CA GLN A 489 -20.12 -11.72 -39.35
C GLN A 489 -20.02 -11.19 -37.90
N GLU A 490 -21.07 -11.27 -37.10
CA GLU A 490 -21.05 -10.85 -35.70
C GLU A 490 -20.01 -11.64 -34.87
N ILE A 491 -19.88 -12.96 -35.11
CA ILE A 491 -18.87 -13.79 -34.44
C ILE A 491 -17.46 -13.39 -34.86
N LEU A 492 -17.23 -13.13 -36.15
CA LEU A 492 -15.94 -12.68 -36.66
C LEU A 492 -15.56 -11.32 -36.05
N THR A 493 -16.47 -10.35 -36.06
CA THR A 493 -16.26 -9.04 -35.42
C THR A 493 -15.92 -9.21 -33.93
N LYS A 494 -16.65 -10.05 -33.19
CA LYS A 494 -16.35 -10.31 -31.77
C LYS A 494 -14.92 -10.82 -31.57
N LEU A 495 -14.48 -11.79 -32.36
CA LEU A 495 -13.13 -12.35 -32.28
C LEU A 495 -12.06 -11.29 -32.60
N GLU A 496 -12.28 -10.47 -33.63
CA GLU A 496 -11.38 -9.38 -33.99
C GLU A 496 -11.28 -8.33 -32.88
N VAL A 497 -12.40 -7.93 -32.28
CA VAL A 497 -12.41 -6.96 -31.18
C VAL A 497 -11.75 -7.53 -29.93
N ILE A 498 -11.96 -8.82 -29.60
CA ILE A 498 -11.28 -9.48 -28.48
C ILE A 498 -9.76 -9.47 -28.67
N GLU A 499 -9.27 -9.83 -29.85
CA GLU A 499 -7.83 -9.86 -30.13
C GLU A 499 -7.22 -8.45 -30.09
N LYS A 500 -7.97 -7.46 -30.60
CA LYS A 500 -7.60 -6.05 -30.52
C LYS A 500 -7.50 -5.56 -29.08
N LEU A 501 -8.50 -5.86 -28.24
CA LEU A 501 -8.49 -5.52 -26.82
C LEU A 501 -7.32 -6.17 -26.07
N LYS A 502 -7.03 -7.46 -26.34
CA LYS A 502 -5.86 -8.14 -25.78
C LYS A 502 -4.55 -7.45 -26.19
N THR A 503 -4.43 -7.07 -27.46
CA THR A 503 -3.26 -6.34 -27.98
C THR A 503 -3.10 -4.96 -27.34
N MET A 504 -4.20 -4.23 -27.10
CA MET A 504 -4.19 -2.96 -26.38
C MET A 504 -3.74 -3.14 -24.93
N CYS A 505 -4.26 -4.17 -24.24
CA CYS A 505 -3.83 -4.50 -22.87
C CYS A 505 -2.34 -4.85 -22.81
N GLN A 506 -1.85 -5.66 -23.74
CA GLN A 506 -0.43 -6.01 -23.84
C GLN A 506 0.43 -4.76 -24.03
N SER A 507 0.05 -3.88 -24.96
CA SER A 507 0.76 -2.63 -25.24
C SER A 507 0.82 -1.73 -24.00
N ALA A 508 -0.28 -1.62 -23.26
CA ALA A 508 -0.32 -0.89 -22.00
C ALA A 508 0.60 -1.50 -20.94
N PHE A 509 0.61 -2.83 -20.79
CA PHE A 509 1.51 -3.49 -19.82
C PHE A 509 2.99 -3.29 -20.16
N LEU A 510 3.35 -3.33 -21.44
CA LEU A 510 4.71 -3.02 -21.91
C LEU A 510 5.09 -1.57 -21.57
N LEU A 511 4.22 -0.61 -21.91
CA LEU A 511 4.42 0.81 -21.57
C LEU A 511 4.62 0.98 -20.06
N ILE A 512 3.81 0.33 -19.24
CA ILE A 512 3.95 0.39 -17.79
C ILE A 512 5.33 -0.12 -17.35
N CYS A 513 5.77 -1.25 -17.89
CA CYS A 513 7.08 -1.83 -17.62
C CYS A 513 8.26 -0.95 -18.08
N GLU A 514 8.09 -0.17 -19.15
CA GLU A 514 9.08 0.82 -19.59
C GLU A 514 9.19 1.99 -18.61
N ARG A 515 8.07 2.44 -18.04
CA ARG A 515 8.03 3.53 -17.05
C ARG A 515 8.55 3.08 -15.69
N PHE A 516 8.19 1.88 -15.25
CA PHE A 516 8.50 1.34 -13.93
C PHE A 516 8.56 -0.20 -13.97
N PRO A 517 9.48 -0.86 -13.24
CA PRO A 517 9.55 -2.33 -13.13
C PRO A 517 8.36 -2.91 -12.33
N HIS A 518 7.18 -2.84 -12.92
CA HIS A 518 5.90 -3.09 -12.29
C HIS A 518 5.63 -4.60 -12.22
N ILE A 519 5.77 -5.19 -11.03
CA ILE A 519 5.62 -6.64 -10.81
C ILE A 519 4.31 -7.19 -11.37
N LYS A 520 3.20 -6.45 -11.24
CA LYS A 520 1.88 -6.91 -11.69
C LYS A 520 1.75 -6.87 -13.23
N SER A 521 2.41 -5.92 -13.90
CA SER A 521 2.42 -5.86 -15.38
C SER A 521 3.30 -6.94 -15.96
N HIS A 522 4.48 -7.19 -15.39
CA HIS A 522 5.33 -8.32 -15.80
C HIS A 522 4.60 -9.67 -15.64
N TYR A 523 3.84 -9.84 -14.55
CA TYR A 523 2.99 -11.00 -14.37
C TYR A 523 1.96 -11.17 -15.50
N ARG A 524 1.26 -10.09 -15.89
CA ARG A 524 0.27 -10.13 -16.99
C ARG A 524 0.90 -10.38 -18.36
N LEU A 525 2.05 -9.78 -18.63
CA LEU A 525 2.82 -10.07 -19.84
C LEU A 525 3.24 -11.53 -19.90
N ALA A 526 3.66 -12.11 -18.78
CA ALA A 526 4.00 -13.53 -18.71
C ALA A 526 2.79 -14.43 -19.01
N GLU A 527 1.60 -14.11 -18.47
CA GLU A 527 0.36 -14.83 -18.82
C GLU A 527 0.07 -14.75 -20.33
N TRP A 528 0.13 -13.56 -20.93
CA TRP A 528 -0.07 -13.40 -22.37
C TRP A 528 0.94 -14.21 -23.20
N TYR A 529 2.23 -14.18 -22.85
CA TYR A 529 3.24 -14.97 -23.54
C TYR A 529 3.00 -16.48 -23.39
N LEU A 530 2.53 -16.94 -22.22
CA LEU A 530 2.18 -18.34 -21.98
C LEU A 530 0.97 -18.80 -22.82
N GLU A 531 -0.09 -17.99 -22.90
CA GLU A 531 -1.25 -18.25 -23.78
C GLU A 531 -0.83 -18.44 -25.24
N ASN A 532 0.21 -17.73 -25.66
CA ASN A 532 0.76 -17.77 -27.03
C ASN A 532 1.90 -18.80 -27.21
N GLY A 533 2.19 -19.63 -26.20
CA GLY A 533 3.25 -20.65 -26.27
C GLY A 533 4.68 -20.10 -26.30
N LYS A 534 4.89 -18.81 -26.00
CA LYS A 534 6.19 -18.11 -26.04
C LYS A 534 6.90 -18.19 -24.68
N PHE A 535 7.35 -19.38 -24.29
CA PHE A 535 7.92 -19.64 -22.96
C PHE A 535 9.18 -18.81 -22.63
N GLU A 536 10.04 -18.53 -23.61
CA GLU A 536 11.26 -17.74 -23.43
C GLU A 536 10.95 -16.30 -23.04
N LEU A 537 9.95 -15.69 -23.68
CA LEU A 537 9.52 -14.33 -23.38
C LEU A 537 8.82 -14.27 -22.03
N ALA A 538 7.98 -15.27 -21.69
CA ALA A 538 7.40 -15.39 -20.36
C ALA A 538 8.49 -15.50 -19.27
N SER A 539 9.52 -16.31 -19.54
CA SER A 539 10.69 -16.48 -18.68
C SER A 539 11.46 -15.18 -18.47
N GLU A 540 11.64 -14.38 -19.52
CA GLU A 540 12.27 -13.06 -19.44
C GLU A 540 11.49 -12.11 -18.52
N GLN A 541 10.15 -12.04 -18.67
CA GLN A 541 9.34 -11.17 -17.82
C GLN A 541 9.43 -11.55 -16.33
N ILE A 542 9.45 -12.83 -16.01
CA ILE A 542 9.45 -13.29 -14.62
C ILE A 542 10.86 -13.39 -14.03
N LEU A 543 11.76 -14.13 -14.67
CA LEU A 543 13.07 -14.45 -14.10
C LEU A 543 14.12 -13.34 -14.30
N LYS A 544 14.01 -12.52 -15.36
CA LYS A 544 14.96 -11.42 -15.59
C LYS A 544 14.46 -10.08 -15.09
N ASN A 545 13.15 -9.83 -15.14
CA ASN A 545 12.59 -8.53 -14.75
C ASN A 545 12.03 -8.51 -13.32
N VAL A 546 11.24 -9.52 -12.91
CA VAL A 546 10.72 -9.59 -11.53
C VAL A 546 11.78 -10.14 -10.56
N PHE A 547 12.26 -11.36 -10.81
CA PHE A 547 13.25 -12.04 -9.97
C PHE A 547 14.68 -11.81 -10.45
N LYS A 548 14.99 -10.55 -10.77
CA LYS A 548 16.27 -10.16 -11.35
C LYS A 548 17.43 -10.54 -10.43
N ARG A 549 18.40 -11.29 -10.95
CA ARG A 549 19.64 -11.63 -10.24
C ARG A 549 20.82 -10.94 -10.92
N LYS A 550 21.66 -10.20 -10.17
CA LYS A 550 22.84 -9.54 -10.72
C LYS A 550 24.04 -10.50 -10.76
N LYS A 551 24.13 -11.37 -9.76
CA LYS A 551 25.10 -12.46 -9.67
C LYS A 551 24.38 -13.80 -9.53
N ARG A 552 25.09 -14.89 -9.84
CA ARG A 552 24.54 -16.25 -9.75
C ARG A 552 24.10 -16.62 -8.33
N ASP A 553 24.83 -16.11 -7.34
CA ASP A 553 24.64 -16.43 -5.92
C ASP A 553 23.67 -15.47 -5.22
N ASP A 554 23.15 -14.45 -5.92
CA ASP A 554 22.09 -13.59 -5.40
C ASP A 554 20.80 -14.42 -5.21
N GLY A 555 20.09 -14.16 -4.13
CA GLY A 555 18.77 -14.70 -3.86
C GLY A 555 17.75 -14.23 -4.91
N VAL A 556 16.71 -15.04 -5.11
CA VAL A 556 15.60 -14.74 -6.02
C VAL A 556 14.83 -13.50 -5.57
N PHE A 557 14.83 -13.18 -4.27
CA PHE A 557 14.07 -12.07 -3.68
C PHE A 557 14.86 -10.76 -3.58
N ASP A 558 16.19 -10.79 -3.75
CA ASP A 558 17.10 -9.67 -3.41
C ASP A 558 16.87 -8.37 -4.19
N ASN A 559 16.34 -8.44 -5.41
CA ASN A 559 16.16 -7.26 -6.27
C ASN A 559 14.70 -7.03 -6.69
N ILE A 560 13.74 -7.59 -5.96
CA ILE A 560 12.32 -7.32 -6.23
C ILE A 560 12.01 -5.88 -5.81
N ILE A 561 11.30 -5.17 -6.69
CA ILE A 561 10.89 -3.78 -6.43
C ILE A 561 9.44 -3.80 -5.94
N GLU A 562 9.27 -3.42 -4.66
CA GLU A 562 7.95 -3.22 -4.06
C GLU A 562 7.34 -1.90 -4.54
N ILE A 563 6.02 -1.87 -4.71
CA ILE A 563 5.26 -0.64 -4.99
C ILE A 563 5.00 0.04 -3.64
N SER A 564 5.62 1.20 -3.41
CA SER A 564 5.65 1.90 -2.12
C SER A 564 4.77 3.16 -2.08
N CYS A 565 3.93 3.40 -3.09
CA CYS A 565 2.97 4.50 -3.07
C CYS A 565 1.94 4.29 -1.94
N ASN A 566 1.93 5.16 -0.93
CA ASN A 566 1.11 5.01 0.29
C ASN A 566 -0.40 4.99 -0.02
N ASP A 567 -0.84 5.78 -0.99
CA ASP A 567 -2.26 5.89 -1.34
C ASP A 567 -2.81 4.62 -1.97
N ILE A 568 -1.93 3.77 -2.53
CA ILE A 568 -2.27 2.56 -3.28
C ILE A 568 -1.83 1.27 -2.56
N ASN A 569 -0.68 1.28 -1.89
CA ASN A 569 -0.08 0.10 -1.27
C ASN A 569 -0.89 -0.34 -0.06
N ARG A 570 -1.08 -1.65 0.10
CA ARG A 570 -1.89 -2.22 1.17
C ARG A 570 -1.19 -3.44 1.75
N ALA A 571 -1.26 -3.58 3.08
CA ALA A 571 -0.58 -4.64 3.79
C ALA A 571 -0.95 -6.05 3.27
N GLY A 572 0.09 -6.86 3.04
CA GLY A 572 0.01 -8.21 2.46
C GLY A 572 -0.20 -8.25 0.93
N SER A 573 -0.25 -7.09 0.24
CA SER A 573 -0.36 -7.09 -1.23
C SER A 573 0.94 -7.53 -1.91
N PHE A 574 2.09 -7.15 -1.35
CA PHE A 574 3.40 -7.44 -1.94
C PHE A 574 3.68 -8.94 -1.97
N CYS A 575 3.69 -9.61 -0.81
CA CYS A 575 3.91 -11.05 -0.71
C CYS A 575 2.93 -11.87 -1.56
N PHE A 576 1.67 -11.45 -1.65
CA PHE A 576 0.67 -12.08 -2.52
C PHE A 576 1.06 -12.06 -4.01
N HIS A 577 1.58 -10.93 -4.50
CA HIS A 577 2.01 -10.83 -5.90
C HIS A 577 3.33 -11.56 -6.16
N VAL A 578 4.25 -11.55 -5.20
CA VAL A 578 5.49 -12.33 -5.26
C VAL A 578 5.18 -13.83 -5.36
N GLU A 579 4.27 -14.34 -4.54
CA GLU A 579 3.82 -15.74 -4.59
C GLU A 579 3.26 -16.10 -5.98
N ARG A 580 2.39 -15.26 -6.57
CA ARG A 580 1.84 -15.50 -7.91
C ARG A 580 2.92 -15.54 -8.98
N CYS A 581 3.86 -14.60 -8.95
CA CYS A 581 4.99 -14.61 -9.87
C CYS A 581 5.85 -15.85 -9.70
N LEU A 582 6.05 -16.30 -8.46
CA LEU A 582 6.85 -17.49 -8.17
C LEU A 582 6.19 -18.77 -8.70
N ARG A 583 4.86 -18.91 -8.57
CA ARG A 583 4.12 -20.04 -9.16
C ARG A 583 4.27 -20.09 -10.68
N VAL A 584 4.18 -18.93 -11.34
CA VAL A 584 4.41 -18.82 -12.79
C VAL A 584 5.88 -19.13 -13.14
N ALA A 585 6.84 -18.68 -12.33
CA ALA A 585 8.25 -18.99 -12.51
C ALA A 585 8.52 -20.50 -12.44
N ILE A 586 7.93 -21.19 -11.46
CA ILE A 586 8.04 -22.65 -11.31
C ILE A 586 7.47 -23.34 -12.55
N TYR A 587 6.28 -22.94 -13.00
CA TYR A 587 5.66 -23.51 -14.19
C TYR A 587 6.53 -23.32 -15.44
N ILE A 588 7.00 -22.10 -15.71
CA ILE A 588 7.85 -21.78 -16.87
C ILE A 588 9.14 -22.57 -16.83
N THR A 589 9.85 -22.57 -15.69
CA THR A 589 11.14 -23.26 -15.55
C THR A 589 10.99 -24.77 -15.70
N THR A 590 9.90 -25.37 -15.22
CA THR A 590 9.59 -26.79 -15.46
C THR A 590 9.37 -27.08 -16.95
N LYS A 591 8.60 -26.24 -17.66
CA LYS A 591 8.38 -26.41 -19.10
C LYS A 591 9.64 -26.23 -19.93
N MET A 592 10.52 -25.30 -19.53
CA MET A 592 11.81 -25.05 -20.17
C MET A 592 12.91 -26.02 -19.73
N LEU A 593 12.62 -26.96 -18.81
CA LEU A 593 13.58 -27.86 -18.18
C LEU A 593 14.75 -27.13 -17.47
N ASP A 594 14.53 -25.91 -16.99
CA ASP A 594 15.58 -25.09 -16.39
C ASP A 594 15.84 -25.45 -14.91
N VAL A 595 16.66 -26.47 -14.71
CA VAL A 595 17.07 -26.93 -13.37
C VAL A 595 17.85 -25.87 -12.59
N HIS A 596 18.53 -24.93 -13.26
CA HIS A 596 19.33 -23.91 -12.60
C HIS A 596 18.43 -22.90 -11.86
N ASN A 597 17.40 -22.41 -12.54
CA ASN A 597 16.44 -21.48 -11.94
C ASN A 597 15.57 -22.16 -10.88
N LEU A 598 15.14 -23.41 -11.09
CA LEU A 598 14.44 -24.20 -10.06
C LEU A 598 15.29 -24.37 -8.79
N ALA A 599 16.58 -24.68 -8.93
CA ALA A 599 17.50 -24.78 -7.81
C ALA A 599 17.67 -23.44 -7.09
N SER A 600 17.76 -22.32 -7.82
CA SER A 600 17.85 -20.98 -7.22
C SER A 600 16.60 -20.59 -6.44
N ILE A 601 15.40 -20.92 -6.97
CA ILE A 601 14.13 -20.73 -6.27
C ILE A 601 14.12 -21.54 -4.98
N LEU A 602 14.45 -22.83 -5.03
CA LEU A 602 14.45 -23.68 -3.84
C LEU A 602 15.43 -23.18 -2.77
N ILE A 603 16.64 -22.80 -3.16
CA ILE A 603 17.66 -22.28 -2.23
C ILE A 603 17.18 -20.98 -1.57
N SER A 604 16.56 -20.08 -2.33
CA SER A 604 16.03 -18.82 -1.78
C SER A 604 14.89 -19.08 -0.80
N LEU A 605 13.99 -20.03 -1.10
CA LEU A 605 12.93 -20.47 -0.18
C LEU A 605 13.50 -21.06 1.10
N ILE A 606 14.51 -21.95 1.00
CA ILE A 606 15.18 -22.53 2.17
C ILE A 606 15.79 -21.44 3.04
N SER A 607 16.48 -20.46 2.42
CA SER A 607 17.09 -19.34 3.15
C SER A 607 16.04 -18.48 3.85
N THR A 608 14.94 -18.16 3.16
CA THR A 608 13.85 -17.33 3.68
C THR A 608 13.19 -18.00 4.89
N ILE A 609 12.91 -19.31 4.79
CA ILE A 609 12.31 -20.10 5.87
C ILE A 609 13.28 -20.29 7.04
N ALA A 610 14.57 -20.50 6.77
CA ALA A 610 15.56 -20.67 7.83
C ALA A 610 15.81 -19.38 8.64
N LEU A 611 15.55 -18.21 8.04
CA LEU A 611 15.62 -16.91 8.68
C LEU A 611 14.29 -16.43 9.28
N ASP A 612 13.21 -17.22 9.11
CA ASP A 612 11.83 -16.84 9.46
C ASP A 612 11.44 -15.45 8.90
N ASP A 613 11.84 -15.18 7.64
CA ASP A 613 11.57 -13.93 6.92
C ASP A 613 10.26 -14.01 6.12
N ASP A 614 9.20 -13.38 6.65
CA ASP A 614 7.86 -13.36 6.05
C ASP A 614 7.63 -12.19 5.08
N GLN A 615 8.67 -11.41 4.76
CA GLN A 615 8.54 -10.23 3.89
C GLN A 615 8.02 -10.58 2.50
N PHE A 616 8.54 -11.66 1.92
CA PHE A 616 8.30 -12.01 0.52
C PHE A 616 7.22 -13.08 0.33
N ILE A 617 7.10 -14.00 1.28
CA ILE A 617 6.20 -15.16 1.18
C ILE A 617 5.56 -15.38 2.54
N GLU A 618 4.26 -15.61 2.53
CA GLU A 618 3.57 -15.92 3.77
C GLU A 618 3.88 -17.36 4.25
N PRO A 619 4.04 -17.59 5.57
CA PRO A 619 4.42 -18.89 6.14
C PRO A 619 3.62 -20.08 5.62
N ARG A 620 2.29 -19.91 5.50
CA ARG A 620 1.39 -20.99 5.07
C ARG A 620 1.57 -21.36 3.59
N SER A 621 2.06 -20.44 2.78
CA SER A 621 2.33 -20.67 1.35
C SER A 621 3.65 -21.43 1.13
N ASN A 622 4.60 -21.37 2.09
CA ASN A 622 5.89 -22.05 2.00
C ASN A 622 5.75 -23.56 1.76
N VAL A 623 4.80 -24.23 2.43
CA VAL A 623 4.57 -25.68 2.27
C VAL A 623 4.21 -26.02 0.82
N LYS A 624 3.25 -25.28 0.25
CA LYS A 624 2.77 -25.52 -1.13
C LYS A 624 3.84 -25.22 -2.16
N LEU A 625 4.57 -24.11 -1.98
CA LEU A 625 5.64 -23.70 -2.88
C LEU A 625 6.82 -24.68 -2.86
N ILE A 626 7.30 -25.08 -1.66
CA ILE A 626 8.36 -26.08 -1.55
C ILE A 626 7.97 -27.38 -2.24
N ARG A 627 6.76 -27.88 -1.99
CA ARG A 627 6.29 -29.12 -2.61
C ARG A 627 6.29 -29.01 -4.15
N SER A 628 5.73 -27.92 -4.67
CA SER A 628 5.67 -27.67 -6.12
C SER A 628 7.06 -27.55 -6.78
N VAL A 629 8.01 -26.87 -6.12
CA VAL A 629 9.39 -26.76 -6.61
C VAL A 629 10.11 -28.12 -6.58
N LEU A 630 9.92 -28.90 -5.50
CA LEU A 630 10.54 -30.23 -5.38
C LEU A 630 10.03 -31.20 -6.46
N GLU A 631 8.72 -31.23 -6.70
CA GLU A 631 8.09 -32.02 -7.76
C GLU A 631 8.61 -31.61 -9.14
N SER A 632 8.77 -30.30 -9.35
CA SER A 632 9.33 -29.73 -10.58
C SER A 632 10.78 -30.15 -10.80
N ILE A 633 11.63 -30.07 -9.77
CA ILE A 633 13.03 -30.52 -9.82
C ILE A 633 13.10 -32.02 -10.11
N GLU A 634 12.29 -32.82 -9.42
CA GLU A 634 12.22 -34.27 -9.66
C GLU A 634 11.84 -34.58 -11.11
N THR A 635 10.80 -33.92 -11.63
CA THR A 635 10.34 -34.07 -13.02
C THR A 635 11.45 -33.74 -14.01
N VAL A 636 12.10 -32.58 -13.88
CA VAL A 636 13.18 -32.14 -14.79
C VAL A 636 14.36 -33.11 -14.73
N CYS A 637 14.77 -33.53 -13.53
CA CYS A 637 15.92 -34.42 -13.35
C CYS A 637 15.68 -35.82 -13.93
N LEU A 638 14.44 -36.35 -13.83
CA LEU A 638 14.10 -37.69 -14.33
C LEU A 638 13.83 -37.72 -15.84
N THR A 639 13.43 -36.57 -16.43
CA THR A 639 13.20 -36.45 -17.87
C THR A 639 14.52 -36.55 -18.66
N VAL A 640 15.62 -36.10 -18.09
CA VAL A 640 16.97 -36.16 -18.69
C VAL A 640 17.62 -37.51 -18.37
N ARG A 641 17.22 -38.58 -19.07
CA ARG A 641 17.93 -39.86 -18.95
C ARG A 641 19.36 -39.75 -19.49
N PRO A 642 20.38 -40.29 -18.81
CA PRO A 642 21.72 -40.40 -19.38
C PRO A 642 21.64 -41.33 -20.59
N ARG A 643 22.00 -40.83 -21.79
CA ARG A 643 22.25 -41.71 -22.94
C ARG A 643 23.36 -42.68 -22.53
N SER A 644 23.00 -43.96 -22.40
CA SER A 644 23.96 -45.05 -22.36
C SER A 644 24.79 -44.96 -23.63
N SER A 645 26.10 -44.85 -23.49
CA SER A 645 27.07 -44.89 -24.58
C SER A 645 27.07 -46.28 -25.22
N ARG A 646 26.11 -46.55 -26.11
CA ARG A 646 26.26 -47.61 -27.11
C ARG A 646 26.76 -46.97 -28.40
N ASN A 647 28.07 -47.16 -28.63
CA ASN A 647 28.70 -46.94 -29.91
C ASN A 647 27.96 -47.75 -30.98
N THR A 648 27.20 -47.09 -31.83
CA THR A 648 26.84 -47.60 -33.15
C THR A 648 27.12 -46.48 -34.15
N PRO A 649 27.89 -46.73 -35.23
CA PRO A 649 28.17 -45.71 -36.22
C PRO A 649 26.89 -45.47 -37.04
N SER A 650 26.46 -44.22 -37.13
CA SER A 650 25.42 -43.83 -38.10
C SER A 650 26.08 -43.57 -39.48
N PRO A 651 25.38 -43.88 -40.58
CA PRO A 651 25.90 -43.75 -41.95
C PRO A 651 26.05 -42.28 -42.39
N PRO A 652 26.82 -42.01 -43.46
CA PRO A 652 27.17 -40.65 -43.86
C PRO A 652 25.96 -39.87 -44.43
N PRO A 653 26.01 -38.52 -44.42
CA PRO A 653 24.87 -37.68 -44.78
C PRO A 653 24.61 -37.73 -46.29
N GLN A 654 23.37 -37.98 -46.69
CA GLN A 654 22.89 -37.68 -48.04
C GLN A 654 22.50 -36.20 -48.13
N GLU A 655 22.97 -35.54 -49.18
CA GLU A 655 22.61 -34.19 -49.58
C GLU A 655 21.14 -34.13 -50.00
N ILE A 656 20.32 -33.30 -49.33
CA ILE A 656 19.03 -32.86 -49.85
C ILE A 656 18.86 -31.35 -49.61
N SER A 657 18.74 -30.68 -50.75
CA SER A 657 18.28 -29.33 -51.13
C SER A 657 17.84 -28.31 -50.07
N GLN A 658 18.36 -27.10 -50.29
CA GLN A 658 17.85 -25.81 -49.84
C GLN A 658 16.39 -25.61 -50.26
N ASP A 659 15.52 -25.32 -49.30
CA ASP A 659 14.42 -24.39 -49.54
C ASP A 659 14.05 -23.63 -48.25
N SER A 660 13.86 -22.33 -48.41
CA SER A 660 13.95 -21.33 -47.35
C SER A 660 12.58 -20.88 -46.82
N SER A 661 12.36 -21.02 -45.51
CA SER A 661 11.55 -20.07 -44.73
C SER A 661 12.21 -19.81 -43.37
N LYS A 662 12.37 -18.54 -43.03
CA LYS A 662 13.08 -18.05 -41.84
C LYS A 662 12.28 -18.35 -40.58
N ASN A 663 12.52 -19.51 -39.96
CA ASN A 663 12.33 -19.69 -38.52
C ASN A 663 13.71 -19.62 -37.87
N GLU A 664 13.96 -18.61 -37.04
CA GLU A 664 15.14 -18.59 -36.18
C GLU A 664 15.13 -19.84 -35.28
N PRO A 665 16.21 -20.63 -35.22
CA PRO A 665 16.22 -21.85 -34.42
C PRO A 665 16.23 -21.48 -32.94
N THR A 666 15.15 -21.84 -32.25
CA THR A 666 14.97 -21.75 -30.81
C THR A 666 16.18 -22.37 -30.11
N LYS A 667 16.93 -21.58 -29.33
CA LYS A 667 18.02 -22.10 -28.47
C LYS A 667 17.41 -22.89 -27.31
N VAL A 668 17.05 -24.14 -27.57
CA VAL A 668 16.68 -25.09 -26.53
C VAL A 668 17.91 -25.32 -25.66
N ILE A 669 17.88 -24.85 -24.41
CA ILE A 669 18.94 -25.14 -23.43
C ILE A 669 18.89 -26.64 -23.14
N HIS A 670 19.74 -27.42 -23.81
CA HIS A 670 19.87 -28.84 -23.52
C HIS A 670 20.44 -29.02 -22.12
N VAL A 671 19.58 -29.43 -21.18
CA VAL A 671 19.98 -29.79 -19.82
C VAL A 671 20.97 -30.95 -19.88
N THR A 672 22.20 -30.71 -19.42
CA THR A 672 23.22 -31.75 -19.40
C THR A 672 23.21 -32.49 -18.05
N PRO A 673 23.60 -33.78 -18.01
CA PRO A 673 23.83 -34.50 -16.75
C PRO A 673 24.87 -33.82 -15.84
N ALA A 674 25.75 -32.98 -16.40
CA ALA A 674 26.69 -32.17 -15.63
C ALA A 674 26.02 -30.97 -14.93
N MET A 675 25.03 -30.33 -15.58
CA MET A 675 24.26 -29.26 -14.95
C MET A 675 23.43 -29.79 -13.78
N ILE A 676 22.70 -30.89 -13.98
CA ILE A 676 21.91 -31.54 -12.92
C ILE A 676 22.78 -31.86 -11.70
N ARG A 677 23.97 -32.44 -11.94
CA ARG A 677 24.96 -32.75 -10.89
C ARG A 677 25.35 -31.52 -10.07
N ASN A 678 25.71 -30.42 -10.74
CA ASN A 678 26.18 -29.20 -10.09
C ASN A 678 25.06 -28.50 -9.32
N GLU A 679 23.84 -28.47 -9.88
CA GLU A 679 22.70 -27.80 -9.26
C GLU A 679 22.15 -28.59 -8.06
N LEU A 680 22.07 -29.93 -8.14
CA LEU A 680 21.73 -30.78 -6.99
C LEU A 680 22.76 -30.66 -5.86
N TRP A 681 24.06 -30.58 -6.19
CA TRP A 681 25.10 -30.32 -5.19
C TRP A 681 24.96 -28.94 -4.55
N ARG A 682 24.56 -27.91 -5.33
CA ARG A 682 24.31 -26.57 -4.79
C ARG A 682 23.14 -26.56 -3.81
N ILE A 683 22.04 -27.24 -4.15
CA ILE A 683 20.89 -27.40 -3.24
C ILE A 683 21.32 -28.13 -1.97
N TRP A 684 22.06 -29.23 -2.10
CA TRP A 684 22.55 -30.00 -0.95
C TRP A 684 23.44 -29.16 -0.02
N ASN A 685 24.34 -28.34 -0.59
CA ASN A 685 25.17 -27.43 0.21
C ASN A 685 24.36 -26.36 0.94
N ALA A 686 23.23 -25.90 0.39
CA ALA A 686 22.35 -24.95 1.08
C ALA A 686 21.76 -25.60 2.35
N PHE A 687 21.38 -26.88 2.29
CA PHE A 687 20.95 -27.63 3.47
C PHE A 687 22.06 -27.84 4.50
N LEU A 688 23.30 -28.08 4.06
CA LEU A 688 24.44 -28.24 4.98
C LEU A 688 24.83 -26.96 5.73
N LYS A 689 24.57 -25.80 5.13
CA LYS A 689 24.97 -24.49 5.68
C LYS A 689 23.91 -23.85 6.58
N ARG A 690 22.70 -24.42 6.67
CA ARG A 690 21.61 -23.83 7.46
C ARG A 690 21.82 -24.07 8.97
N ASP A 691 21.42 -23.11 9.80
CA ASP A 691 21.31 -23.31 11.25
C ASP A 691 20.01 -24.07 11.58
N LYS A 692 20.04 -25.00 12.54
CA LYS A 692 18.93 -25.94 12.85
C LYS A 692 17.91 -25.38 13.86
N LYS A 693 17.71 -24.06 13.89
CA LYS A 693 16.96 -23.38 14.96
C LYS A 693 15.58 -22.83 14.57
N SER A 694 15.14 -22.96 13.32
CA SER A 694 13.85 -22.40 12.86
C SER A 694 12.65 -23.21 13.37
N GLU A 695 11.55 -22.52 13.67
CA GLU A 695 10.25 -23.15 13.99
C GLU A 695 9.72 -24.01 12.83
N ASN A 696 10.17 -23.72 11.61
CA ASN A 696 9.80 -24.43 10.39
C ASN A 696 10.74 -25.62 10.05
N GLU A 697 11.56 -26.09 11.00
CA GLU A 697 12.53 -27.17 10.78
C GLU A 697 11.87 -28.45 10.23
N LYS A 698 10.61 -28.73 10.55
CA LYS A 698 9.87 -29.89 10.00
C LYS A 698 9.72 -29.82 8.47
N LEU A 699 9.36 -28.65 7.94
CA LEU A 699 9.22 -28.44 6.50
C LEU A 699 10.58 -28.49 5.79
N LEU A 700 11.59 -27.91 6.43
CA LEU A 700 12.97 -27.92 5.99
C LEU A 700 13.58 -29.34 5.97
N ALA A 701 13.26 -30.18 6.96
CA ALA A 701 13.65 -31.58 7.02
C ALA A 701 12.93 -32.43 5.96
N PHE A 702 11.64 -32.15 5.70
CA PHE A 702 10.89 -32.78 4.60
C PHE A 702 11.56 -32.50 3.25
N ALA A 703 11.92 -31.25 2.97
CA ALA A 703 12.58 -30.87 1.72
C ALA A 703 13.96 -31.54 1.58
N GLU A 704 14.75 -31.56 2.65
CA GLU A 704 16.05 -32.24 2.70
C GLU A 704 15.93 -33.73 2.41
N LYS A 705 14.97 -34.42 3.06
CA LYS A 705 14.72 -35.85 2.84
C LYS A 705 14.37 -36.14 1.38
N ARG A 706 13.54 -35.30 0.77
CA ARG A 706 13.11 -35.49 -0.63
C ARG A 706 14.25 -35.27 -1.62
N ILE A 707 15.10 -34.26 -1.41
CA ILE A 707 16.30 -34.05 -2.24
C ILE A 707 17.32 -35.18 -2.04
N SER A 708 17.54 -35.64 -0.80
CA SER A 708 18.41 -36.79 -0.50
C SER A 708 17.95 -38.05 -1.26
N ALA A 709 16.65 -38.34 -1.25
CA ALA A 709 16.06 -39.45 -1.99
C ALA A 709 16.27 -39.31 -3.51
N LEU A 710 16.07 -38.10 -4.06
CA LEU A 710 16.30 -37.82 -5.47
C LEU A 710 17.77 -38.00 -5.87
N ILE A 711 18.71 -37.50 -5.06
CA ILE A 711 20.16 -37.67 -5.29
C ILE A 711 20.52 -39.16 -5.27
N THR A 712 19.99 -39.91 -4.31
CA THR A 712 20.22 -41.35 -4.18
C THR A 712 19.66 -42.11 -5.40
N LYS A 713 18.47 -41.72 -5.88
CA LYS A 713 17.84 -42.30 -7.08
C LYS A 713 18.66 -42.08 -8.35
N ILE A 714 19.29 -40.90 -8.52
CA ILE A 714 20.04 -40.55 -9.75
C ILE A 714 21.51 -40.99 -9.69
N TYR A 715 22.16 -40.88 -8.53
CA TYR A 715 23.62 -41.06 -8.39
C TYR A 715 24.02 -42.19 -7.43
N GLY A 716 23.06 -42.90 -6.83
CA GLY A 716 23.30 -44.01 -5.90
C GLY A 716 23.60 -43.57 -4.46
N SER A 717 24.31 -42.46 -4.27
CA SER A 717 24.49 -41.83 -2.95
C SER A 717 24.94 -40.38 -3.03
N ILE A 718 24.77 -39.64 -1.93
CA ILE A 718 25.28 -38.27 -1.79
C ILE A 718 26.80 -38.22 -1.90
N GLN A 719 27.51 -39.23 -1.39
CA GLN A 719 28.98 -39.29 -1.49
C GLN A 719 29.45 -39.48 -2.94
N ILE A 720 28.74 -40.28 -3.73
CA ILE A 720 29.05 -40.45 -5.16
C ILE A 720 28.85 -39.12 -5.90
N LEU A 721 27.78 -38.38 -5.59
CA LEU A 721 27.55 -37.05 -6.15
C LEU A 721 28.71 -36.10 -5.79
N ARG A 722 29.10 -36.04 -4.52
CA ARG A 722 30.22 -35.23 -4.02
C ARG A 722 31.51 -35.53 -4.78
N THR A 723 31.89 -36.80 -4.87
CA THR A 723 33.11 -37.23 -5.58
C THR A 723 33.07 -36.85 -7.06
N LYS A 724 31.91 -37.01 -7.72
CA LYS A 724 31.73 -36.64 -9.13
C LYS A 724 31.76 -35.14 -9.39
N VAL A 725 31.47 -34.29 -8.41
CA VAL A 725 31.62 -32.83 -8.51
C VAL A 725 33.09 -32.44 -8.29
N LEU A 726 33.73 -32.98 -7.26
CA LEU A 726 35.13 -32.70 -6.91
C LEU A 726 36.15 -33.18 -7.97
N GLN A 727 35.88 -34.32 -8.64
CA GLN A 727 36.72 -34.82 -9.74
C GLN A 727 36.77 -33.87 -10.96
N LYS A 728 35.80 -32.97 -11.11
CA LYS A 728 35.77 -31.98 -12.20
C LYS A 728 36.60 -30.73 -11.87
N GLU A 729 36.66 -30.33 -10.60
CA GLU A 729 37.51 -29.23 -10.16
C GLU A 729 38.99 -29.57 -10.35
N SER A 730 39.39 -30.83 -10.12
CA SER A 730 40.75 -31.31 -10.35
C SER A 730 41.13 -31.49 -11.83
N THR A 731 40.20 -31.90 -12.70
CA THR A 731 40.48 -31.99 -14.16
C THR A 731 40.51 -30.62 -14.86
N SER A 732 39.81 -29.61 -14.36
CA SER A 732 39.92 -28.24 -14.88
C SER A 732 41.27 -27.58 -14.59
N ASN A 733 41.91 -27.95 -13.47
CA ASN A 733 43.23 -27.44 -13.08
C ASN A 733 44.38 -28.00 -13.94
N ASN A 734 44.23 -29.20 -14.51
CA ASN A 734 45.27 -29.79 -15.39
C ASN A 734 45.28 -29.24 -16.82
N SER A 735 44.25 -28.48 -17.22
CA SER A 735 44.22 -27.76 -18.52
C SER A 735 44.84 -26.35 -18.46
N ALA A 736 45.23 -25.88 -17.28
CA ALA A 736 45.77 -24.54 -17.05
C ALA A 736 47.31 -24.45 -17.19
N GLU A 737 47.99 -25.53 -17.59
CA GLU A 737 49.46 -25.50 -17.80
C GLU A 737 49.89 -24.77 -19.08
N ASN A 738 48.98 -24.47 -20.01
CA ASN A 738 49.28 -23.83 -21.30
C ASN A 738 48.79 -22.37 -21.48
N LEU A 739 48.62 -21.57 -20.41
CA LEU A 739 48.26 -20.15 -20.51
C LEU A 739 49.36 -19.18 -19.99
N PRO A 740 49.49 -17.96 -20.57
CA PRO A 740 50.60 -17.05 -20.31
C PRO A 740 50.64 -16.50 -18.88
N ARG A 741 51.87 -16.22 -18.39
CA ARG A 741 52.24 -15.92 -16.99
C ARG A 741 51.43 -14.84 -16.25
N LYS A 742 50.69 -13.95 -16.92
CA LYS A 742 49.88 -12.90 -16.24
C LYS A 742 48.61 -13.43 -15.56
N THR A 743 48.05 -14.56 -16.00
CA THR A 743 46.82 -15.13 -15.42
C THR A 743 47.09 -15.98 -14.17
N LYS A 744 48.33 -16.44 -13.97
CA LYS A 744 48.73 -17.28 -12.82
C LYS A 744 48.71 -16.54 -11.48
N ASN A 745 49.00 -15.22 -11.46
CA ASN A 745 49.06 -14.45 -10.22
C ASN A 745 47.67 -14.03 -9.67
N VAL A 746 46.65 -13.97 -10.53
CA VAL A 746 45.27 -13.65 -10.12
C VAL A 746 44.57 -14.88 -9.53
N LEU A 747 44.81 -16.07 -10.09
CA LEU A 747 44.26 -17.34 -9.59
C LEU A 747 44.88 -17.78 -8.25
N LYS A 748 46.18 -17.50 -8.03
CA LYS A 748 46.86 -17.80 -6.76
C LYS A 748 46.34 -16.98 -5.57
N ARG A 749 45.97 -15.71 -5.81
CA ARG A 749 45.34 -14.84 -4.78
C ARG A 749 43.90 -15.26 -4.43
N LYS A 750 43.15 -15.80 -5.39
CA LYS A 750 41.79 -16.33 -5.16
C LYS A 750 41.80 -17.66 -4.37
N ALA A 751 42.81 -18.51 -4.59
CA ALA A 751 42.95 -19.78 -3.87
C ALA A 751 43.41 -19.59 -2.41
N GLN A 752 44.25 -18.58 -2.13
CA GLN A 752 44.69 -18.28 -0.76
C GLN A 752 43.61 -17.64 0.12
N ALA A 753 42.67 -16.90 -0.47
CA ALA A 753 41.53 -16.34 0.27
C ALA A 753 40.53 -17.43 0.74
N ASN A 754 40.28 -18.45 -0.10
CA ASN A 754 39.34 -19.52 0.22
C ASN A 754 39.88 -20.59 1.20
N ALA A 755 41.20 -20.67 1.39
CA ALA A 755 41.82 -21.65 2.28
C ALA A 755 41.88 -21.18 3.75
N LEU A 756 41.86 -19.86 4.01
CA LEU A 756 41.91 -19.33 5.37
C LEU A 756 40.57 -19.39 6.12
N ASP A 757 39.44 -19.35 5.41
CA ASP A 757 38.09 -19.39 6.04
C ASP A 757 37.63 -20.80 6.45
N VAL A 758 38.41 -21.85 6.17
CA VAL A 758 37.99 -23.26 6.38
C VAL A 758 38.62 -23.91 7.62
N ILE A 759 39.59 -23.28 8.30
CA ILE A 759 40.35 -23.95 9.39
C ILE A 759 40.03 -23.44 10.82
N GLN A 760 39.16 -22.44 11.03
CA GLN A 760 38.96 -21.86 12.37
C GLN A 760 37.76 -22.33 13.24
N PRO A 761 36.73 -23.07 12.79
CA PRO A 761 35.69 -23.55 13.72
C PRO A 761 35.81 -24.99 14.24
N PHE A 762 36.77 -25.81 13.80
CA PHE A 762 36.72 -27.26 14.04
C PHE A 762 37.49 -27.78 15.28
N LEU A 763 37.97 -26.91 16.16
CA LEU A 763 38.63 -27.32 17.41
C LEU A 763 38.07 -26.55 18.61
N LYS A 764 36.78 -26.78 18.94
CA LYS A 764 36.24 -26.66 20.31
C LYS A 764 34.77 -27.09 20.36
N LYS A 765 34.55 -28.35 20.77
CA LYS A 765 33.51 -28.82 21.71
C LYS A 765 33.10 -30.26 21.42
N THR A 766 33.90 -31.18 21.95
CA THR A 766 33.43 -32.48 22.45
C THR A 766 33.73 -32.49 23.94
N ALA A 767 32.69 -32.42 24.78
CA ALA A 767 32.67 -32.97 26.14
C ALA A 767 31.24 -32.94 26.72
N LEU A 768 30.72 -34.14 27.01
CA LEU A 768 29.64 -34.49 27.98
C LEU A 768 28.20 -34.03 27.62
N SER A 769 27.12 -34.81 27.74
CA SER A 769 26.82 -36.08 28.42
C SER A 769 25.43 -36.64 28.00
N SER A 770 25.31 -37.98 27.87
CA SER A 770 24.20 -38.90 28.22
C SER A 770 22.69 -38.56 28.02
N ILE A 771 22.02 -39.27 27.08
CA ILE A 771 20.90 -40.28 27.18
C ILE A 771 19.90 -40.18 28.39
N PRO A 772 18.56 -40.49 28.31
CA PRO A 772 17.85 -41.42 27.40
C PRO A 772 16.50 -41.03 26.74
N SER A 773 16.24 -41.78 25.66
CA SER A 773 14.99 -42.31 25.08
C SER A 773 13.61 -41.95 25.66
N THR A 774 12.67 -41.64 24.75
CA THR A 774 11.33 -42.22 24.80
C THR A 774 10.72 -42.32 23.38
N SER A 775 10.19 -43.50 23.12
CA SER A 775 9.46 -43.94 21.93
C SER A 775 8.05 -43.36 21.87
N ALA A 776 7.60 -42.94 20.68
CA ALA A 776 6.18 -42.97 20.33
C ALA A 776 6.00 -43.10 18.81
N GLN A 777 5.14 -44.05 18.45
CA GLN A 777 4.83 -44.55 17.12
C GLN A 777 3.87 -43.63 16.35
N ILE A 778 4.04 -43.64 15.02
CA ILE A 778 3.02 -43.79 13.96
C ILE A 778 1.70 -43.00 14.13
N ALA A 779 1.48 -42.07 13.20
CA ALA A 779 0.21 -41.97 12.49
C ALA A 779 0.51 -41.57 11.04
N GLN A 780 0.30 -42.52 10.14
CA GLN A 780 0.09 -42.28 8.71
C GLN A 780 -1.28 -41.63 8.58
N ASP A 781 -1.38 -40.53 7.83
CA ASP A 781 -2.60 -40.17 7.12
C ASP A 781 -2.17 -39.63 5.77
N ASP A 782 -2.36 -40.51 4.77
CA ASP A 782 -2.42 -40.21 3.35
C ASP A 782 -3.83 -39.64 3.03
N ASP A 783 -3.91 -39.01 1.86
CA ASP A 783 -5.12 -38.55 1.17
C ASP A 783 -5.80 -37.25 1.68
N ASP A 784 -5.51 -36.14 1.00
CA ASP A 784 -6.54 -35.50 0.16
C ASP A 784 -5.96 -34.39 -0.74
N ILE A 785 -5.93 -34.72 -2.03
CA ILE A 785 -5.65 -33.84 -3.16
C ILE A 785 -7.01 -33.43 -3.73
N GLN A 786 -7.32 -32.13 -3.75
CA GLN A 786 -7.99 -31.44 -4.87
C GLN A 786 -8.24 -29.97 -4.53
N CYS A 787 -7.46 -29.09 -5.17
CA CYS A 787 -7.86 -27.74 -5.60
C CYS A 787 -6.71 -27.19 -6.46
N LEU A 788 -6.52 -27.85 -7.61
CA LEU A 788 -5.88 -27.25 -8.76
C LEU A 788 -7.01 -26.72 -9.62
N ASP A 789 -7.16 -25.41 -9.74
CA ASP A 789 -7.74 -24.86 -10.97
C ASP A 789 -6.72 -25.20 -12.07
N PRO A 790 -7.06 -26.03 -13.07
CA PRO A 790 -6.20 -26.25 -14.22
C PRO A 790 -6.07 -24.94 -15.01
N PRO A 791 -5.00 -24.76 -15.81
CA PRO A 791 -5.03 -23.75 -16.86
C PRO A 791 -6.22 -24.07 -17.77
N VAL A 792 -7.17 -23.16 -17.83
CA VAL A 792 -8.34 -23.23 -18.71
C VAL A 792 -7.83 -23.43 -20.14
N VAL A 793 -8.35 -24.46 -20.79
CA VAL A 793 -8.18 -24.70 -22.23
C VAL A 793 -8.74 -23.47 -22.94
N THR A 794 -7.92 -22.79 -23.73
CA THR A 794 -8.28 -21.49 -24.33
C THR A 794 -9.41 -21.63 -25.37
N VAL A 795 -10.34 -20.67 -25.32
CA VAL A 795 -11.49 -20.46 -26.22
C VAL A 795 -11.15 -20.58 -27.72
N ASN A 796 -9.93 -20.21 -28.12
CA ASN A 796 -9.45 -20.35 -29.49
C ASN A 796 -9.51 -21.79 -30.01
N GLN A 797 -9.38 -22.80 -29.15
CA GLN A 797 -9.44 -24.20 -29.57
C GLN A 797 -10.87 -24.70 -29.75
N GLN A 798 -11.81 -24.25 -28.91
CA GLN A 798 -13.23 -24.64 -29.06
C GLN A 798 -13.90 -23.89 -30.20
N LEU A 799 -13.71 -22.58 -30.35
CA LEU A 799 -14.27 -21.81 -31.47
C LEU A 799 -13.62 -22.19 -32.81
N ALA A 800 -12.32 -22.48 -32.85
CA ALA A 800 -11.69 -23.04 -34.07
C ALA A 800 -12.20 -24.46 -34.38
N HIS A 801 -12.54 -25.26 -33.36
CA HIS A 801 -13.15 -26.57 -33.57
C HIS A 801 -14.59 -26.45 -34.09
N THR A 802 -15.39 -25.52 -33.55
CA THR A 802 -16.74 -25.22 -34.05
C THR A 802 -16.68 -24.66 -35.49
N TRP A 803 -15.74 -23.76 -35.78
CA TRP A 803 -15.49 -23.25 -37.14
C TRP A 803 -15.07 -24.35 -38.11
N ASN A 804 -14.14 -25.23 -37.73
CA ASN A 804 -13.75 -26.37 -38.56
C ASN A 804 -14.93 -27.32 -38.80
N THR A 805 -15.82 -27.48 -37.82
CA THR A 805 -17.03 -28.30 -37.93
C THR A 805 -18.07 -27.65 -38.85
N ILE A 806 -18.30 -26.35 -38.73
CA ILE A 806 -19.22 -25.57 -39.60
C ILE A 806 -18.69 -25.52 -41.03
N MET A 807 -17.38 -25.30 -41.22
CA MET A 807 -16.74 -25.32 -42.53
C MET A 807 -16.80 -26.71 -43.16
N GLN A 808 -16.59 -27.80 -42.41
CA GLN A 808 -16.79 -29.16 -42.92
C GLN A 808 -18.25 -29.46 -43.30
N GLN A 809 -19.23 -28.89 -42.58
CA GLN A 809 -20.65 -29.01 -42.92
C GLN A 809 -21.05 -28.17 -44.15
N LEU A 810 -20.42 -27.02 -44.36
CA LEU A 810 -20.64 -26.19 -45.55
C LEU A 810 -19.94 -26.75 -46.80
N TYR A 811 -18.75 -27.35 -46.64
CA TYR A 811 -18.04 -28.02 -47.74
C TYR A 811 -18.64 -29.37 -48.14
N SER A 812 -19.42 -30.03 -47.28
CA SER A 812 -20.12 -31.28 -47.61
C SER A 812 -21.50 -31.08 -48.25
N LYS A 813 -21.98 -29.83 -48.35
CA LYS A 813 -23.23 -29.43 -49.03
C LYS A 813 -23.02 -28.78 -50.40
N LYS A 814 -21.78 -28.63 -50.86
CA LYS A 814 -21.40 -28.38 -52.27
C LYS A 814 -20.95 -29.69 -52.90
#